data_AF-A0A7C7VF44-F1
#
_entry.id   AF-A0A7C7VF44-F1
#
_cell.length_a   1.000
_cell.length_b   1.000
_cell.length_c   1.000
_cell.angle_alpha   90.00
_cell.angle_beta   90.00
_cell.angle_gamma   90.00
#
_symmetry.space_group_name_H-M   'P 1'
#
loop_
_entity.id
_entity.type
_entity.pdbx_description
1 polymer ?
#
loop_
_entity_poly.entity_id
_entity_poly.type
_entity_poly.pdbx_seq_one_letter_code
_entity_poly.pdbx_strand_id
1 'polypeptide(L)'
;MRTIKLTIQYDGTGYHGWQRQKGRITIQEIMEAAIHKMTGESNRLTASGRTDAGVHALAQVAHFNTGTSIPEQGFFRGLNSLLPSDIAVITCQSVSQGFHSIRDCLAKVYCYQIICSPVPQPLWEKRAWILDRQIDHSAMQKSALRLLGTHDFASFRGSGSSARTSTRTIYFCRLARLEKPAFPYSGGIHYIFTVAADGFLRYMVRNIVGFLVEVGIGARRPEEISAVLASGDRSRAGVTAPPHGLFLKKVFYDRDEWKQSEYFLEYKEQQMKGENMSWTILLAERVRNLKPSPTLAIDSKAKSLKAQGIDIVNLSAGEPDFDTPDHIKEAAIQAIRDGFTKYTPVGGIAELKEAIAAKLMRDYETGYSQNEIMVSTGGKQVLFNVAQALLGPGDEVIVPVPYWVSYPAIIELAGGTAVFLPSDPAKGFSLDITALRSLINPKTRAMILNSPSNPTGAVYSPEDLKAVGELAMEHGFAVITDDIYDEIRFDGKKPENILSVIPEARDHVIVVNGVSKTYAMTGWRIGYMAGPESIVKAASKIQSQSTSNPNSIAQKAAVAALTGPQDCITTMKKAFLERKNFITKTLESIDGVTSVEPAGAFYIFPDLSSFYGKSAGDIDINGSLDMADYLLETARIAAVPGIAFGDDRFMRFSYATDMTVIEEGMNRLRSALEALK
;
A
#
# COMPACT_ATOMS: atom_id res chain seq x y z
N MET A 1 2.38 -23.93 45.86
CA MET A 1 2.19 -24.59 44.55
C MET A 1 2.28 -23.52 43.47
N ARG A 2 2.91 -23.81 42.34
CA ARG A 2 2.90 -22.91 41.17
C ARG A 2 1.95 -23.44 40.11
N THR A 3 1.48 -22.53 39.25
CA THR A 3 0.60 -22.87 38.14
C THR A 3 1.41 -22.91 36.86
N ILE A 4 1.32 -24.03 36.14
CA ILE A 4 1.97 -24.22 34.84
C ILE A 4 0.89 -24.15 33.76
N LYS A 5 1.11 -23.26 32.78
CA LYS A 5 0.30 -23.12 31.57
C LYS A 5 1.00 -23.83 30.42
N LEU A 6 0.26 -24.69 29.73
CA LEU A 6 0.69 -25.44 28.55
C LEU A 6 -0.12 -25.00 27.33
N THR A 7 0.54 -24.86 26.18
CA THR A 7 -0.10 -24.80 24.86
C THR A 7 0.19 -26.10 24.13
N ILE A 8 -0.85 -26.79 23.67
CA ILE A 8 -0.80 -28.18 23.22
C ILE A 8 -1.40 -28.27 21.82
N GLN A 9 -0.69 -28.92 20.90
CA GLN A 9 -1.18 -29.32 19.59
C GLN A 9 -1.42 -30.82 19.58
N TYR A 10 -2.48 -31.26 18.89
CA TYR A 10 -2.74 -32.68 18.70
C TYR A 10 -3.58 -32.98 17.46
N ASP A 11 -3.36 -34.19 16.92
CA ASP A 11 -4.26 -34.82 15.96
C ASP A 11 -5.37 -35.57 16.72
N GLY A 12 -6.61 -35.06 16.67
CA GLY A 12 -7.73 -35.62 17.41
C GLY A 12 -8.28 -36.95 16.90
N THR A 13 -7.83 -37.44 15.74
CA THR A 13 -8.46 -38.56 15.02
C THR A 13 -8.62 -39.81 15.88
N GLY A 14 -7.60 -40.15 16.68
CA GLY A 14 -7.58 -41.34 17.54
C GLY A 14 -8.26 -41.17 18.90
N TYR A 15 -8.79 -39.98 19.20
CA TYR A 15 -9.15 -39.59 20.56
C TYR A 15 -10.64 -39.30 20.74
N HIS A 16 -11.17 -39.68 21.89
CA HIS A 16 -12.55 -39.41 22.28
C HIS A 16 -12.75 -37.99 22.86
N GLY A 17 -12.01 -37.02 22.32
CA GLY A 17 -12.03 -35.61 22.72
C GLY A 17 -11.08 -35.31 23.87
N TRP A 18 -11.23 -34.12 24.45
CA TRP A 18 -10.33 -33.67 25.53
C TRP A 18 -10.57 -34.42 26.85
N GLN A 19 -11.78 -34.33 27.40
CA GLN A 19 -12.07 -34.72 28.80
C GLN A 19 -12.01 -36.23 29.02
N ARG A 20 -11.50 -36.65 30.20
CA ARG A 20 -11.54 -38.05 30.67
C ARG A 20 -12.92 -38.68 30.50
N GLN A 21 -12.95 -39.89 29.97
CA GLN A 21 -14.15 -40.69 29.77
C GLN A 21 -13.84 -42.14 30.11
N LYS A 22 -14.73 -42.78 30.88
CA LYS A 22 -14.51 -44.15 31.34
C LYS A 22 -14.34 -45.11 30.16
N GLY A 23 -13.21 -45.81 30.11
CA GLY A 23 -12.90 -46.81 29.08
C GLY A 23 -12.61 -46.24 27.68
N ARG A 24 -12.26 -44.96 27.57
CA ARG A 24 -11.96 -44.29 26.30
C ARG A 24 -10.65 -43.53 26.41
N ILE A 25 -9.85 -43.54 25.35
CA ILE A 25 -8.59 -42.80 25.29
C ILE A 25 -8.88 -41.32 25.00
N THR A 26 -8.41 -40.42 25.87
CA THR A 26 -8.65 -38.97 25.76
C THR A 26 -7.35 -38.18 25.95
N ILE A 27 -7.31 -36.97 25.38
CA ILE A 27 -6.12 -36.12 25.45
C ILE A 27 -5.76 -35.78 26.91
N GLN A 28 -6.78 -35.48 27.73
CA GLN A 28 -6.56 -35.13 29.13
C GLN A 28 -5.92 -36.27 29.93
N GLU A 29 -6.37 -37.52 29.71
CA GLU A 29 -5.83 -38.67 30.43
C GLU A 29 -4.35 -38.90 30.10
N ILE A 30 -3.98 -38.81 28.82
CA ILE A 30 -2.60 -38.97 28.37
C ILE A 30 -1.70 -37.86 28.94
N MET A 31 -2.16 -36.61 28.86
CA MET A 31 -1.41 -35.47 29.40
C MET A 31 -1.22 -35.60 30.91
N GLU A 32 -2.25 -35.97 31.66
CA GLU A 32 -2.16 -36.13 33.11
C GLU A 32 -1.28 -37.32 33.51
N ALA A 33 -1.28 -38.41 32.74
CA ALA A 33 -0.36 -39.54 32.95
C ALA A 33 1.10 -39.13 32.71
N ALA A 34 1.38 -38.36 31.66
CA ALA A 34 2.71 -37.82 31.39
C ALA A 34 3.17 -36.86 32.49
N ILE A 35 2.29 -35.95 32.94
CA ILE A 35 2.58 -35.05 34.07
C ILE A 35 2.86 -35.86 35.33
N HIS A 36 2.01 -36.84 35.67
CA HIS A 36 2.20 -37.68 36.84
C HIS A 36 3.55 -38.41 36.82
N LYS A 37 3.96 -38.93 35.67
CA LYS A 37 5.27 -39.59 35.51
C LYS A 37 6.44 -38.62 35.72
N MET A 38 6.28 -37.34 35.42
CA MET A 38 7.29 -36.31 35.66
C MET A 38 7.32 -35.79 37.10
N THR A 39 6.15 -35.60 37.71
CA THR A 39 6.02 -34.90 39.00
C THR A 39 5.88 -35.84 40.19
N GLY A 40 5.43 -37.07 39.97
CA GLY A 40 4.93 -37.97 41.03
C GLY A 40 3.59 -37.52 41.64
N GLU A 41 3.06 -36.37 41.22
CA GLU A 41 1.85 -35.77 41.76
C GLU A 41 0.61 -36.18 40.93
N SER A 42 -0.55 -36.31 41.57
CA SER A 42 -1.82 -36.49 40.85
C SER A 42 -2.41 -35.12 40.46
N ASN A 43 -1.83 -34.49 39.45
CA ASN A 43 -2.27 -33.16 39.01
C ASN A 43 -3.49 -33.25 38.08
N ARG A 44 -4.55 -32.49 38.38
CA ARG A 44 -5.70 -32.34 37.48
C ARG A 44 -5.42 -31.23 36.48
N LEU A 45 -5.46 -31.56 35.20
CA LEU A 45 -5.28 -30.64 34.09
C LEU A 45 -6.62 -30.02 33.69
N THR A 46 -6.68 -28.69 33.61
CA THR A 46 -7.87 -27.96 33.19
C THR A 46 -7.59 -27.20 31.91
N ALA A 47 -8.32 -27.51 30.84
CA ALA A 47 -8.20 -26.86 29.54
C ALA A 47 -9.18 -25.71 29.34
N SER A 48 -8.81 -24.82 28.42
CA SER A 48 -9.59 -23.67 27.98
C SER A 48 -10.96 -24.07 27.47
N GLY A 49 -11.08 -25.24 26.81
CA GLY A 49 -12.33 -25.79 26.33
C GLY A 49 -12.21 -27.29 26.06
N ARG A 50 -13.36 -27.96 25.97
CA ARG A 50 -13.44 -29.38 25.61
C ARG A 50 -13.61 -29.50 24.11
N THR A 51 -12.67 -30.14 23.43
CA THR A 51 -12.82 -30.54 22.03
C THR A 51 -13.63 -31.83 21.93
N ASP A 52 -14.40 -31.97 20.85
CA ASP A 52 -15.18 -33.17 20.58
C ASP A 52 -14.26 -34.33 20.15
N ALA A 53 -14.79 -35.56 20.21
CA ALA A 53 -14.11 -36.72 19.63
C ALA A 53 -13.78 -36.48 18.14
N GLY A 54 -12.53 -36.73 17.75
CA GLY A 54 -12.03 -36.52 16.40
C GLY A 54 -11.63 -35.08 16.04
N VAL A 55 -11.78 -34.10 16.94
CA VAL A 55 -11.44 -32.68 16.66
C VAL A 55 -9.97 -32.42 16.96
N HIS A 56 -9.28 -31.71 16.08
CA HIS A 56 -7.86 -31.37 16.23
C HIS A 56 -7.66 -30.06 17.01
N ALA A 57 -6.44 -29.84 17.52
CA ALA A 57 -6.04 -28.54 18.04
C ALA A 57 -4.65 -28.16 17.55
N LEU A 58 -4.49 -26.92 17.12
CA LEU A 58 -3.19 -26.30 16.84
C LEU A 58 -2.63 -25.60 18.08
N ALA A 59 -3.50 -25.14 18.99
CA ALA A 59 -3.08 -24.46 20.22
C ALA A 59 -4.14 -24.54 21.33
N GLN A 60 -4.42 -25.74 21.84
CA GLN A 60 -5.24 -25.91 23.04
C GLN A 60 -4.45 -25.47 24.26
N VAL A 61 -5.02 -24.58 25.07
CA VAL A 61 -4.38 -24.15 26.32
C VAL A 61 -4.92 -24.91 27.51
N ALA A 62 -4.04 -25.40 28.37
CA ALA A 62 -4.40 -26.04 29.63
C ALA A 62 -3.47 -25.61 30.77
N HIS A 63 -3.92 -25.79 32.02
CA HIS A 63 -3.11 -25.51 33.20
C HIS A 63 -3.28 -26.55 34.29
N PHE A 64 -2.24 -26.72 35.10
CA PHE A 64 -2.23 -27.54 36.30
C PHE A 64 -1.37 -26.88 37.38
N ASN A 65 -1.62 -27.25 38.63
CA ASN A 65 -0.84 -26.78 39.77
C ASN A 65 0.12 -27.87 40.22
N THR A 66 1.37 -27.52 40.54
CA THR A 66 2.40 -28.45 41.02
C THR A 66 3.23 -27.86 42.17
N GLY A 67 3.70 -28.73 43.07
CA GLY A 67 4.66 -28.40 44.13
C GLY A 67 6.11 -28.58 43.70
N THR A 68 6.36 -29.25 42.58
CA THR A 68 7.72 -29.53 42.07
C THR A 68 8.51 -28.28 41.68
N SER A 69 9.84 -28.39 41.72
CA SER A 69 10.80 -27.37 41.28
C SER A 69 11.28 -27.54 39.82
N ILE A 70 10.69 -28.47 39.05
CA ILE A 70 11.08 -28.76 37.65
C ILE A 70 11.02 -27.48 36.79
N PRO A 71 12.10 -27.01 36.16
CA PRO A 71 12.04 -25.82 35.32
C PRO A 71 11.04 -25.97 34.15
N GLU A 72 10.52 -24.85 33.63
CA GLU A 72 9.57 -24.86 32.50
C GLU A 72 10.10 -25.61 31.28
N GLN A 73 11.40 -25.43 30.97
CA GLN A 73 12.06 -26.15 29.90
C GLN A 73 12.18 -27.65 30.19
N GLY A 74 12.27 -28.02 31.46
CA GLY A 74 12.19 -29.41 31.93
C GLY A 74 10.83 -30.02 31.60
N PHE A 75 9.74 -29.34 31.95
CA PHE A 75 8.38 -29.75 31.56
C PHE A 75 8.20 -29.82 30.05
N PHE A 76 8.64 -28.80 29.31
CA PHE A 76 8.53 -28.76 27.85
C PHE A 76 9.20 -29.97 27.19
N ARG A 77 10.46 -30.26 27.55
CA ARG A 77 11.20 -31.40 26.97
C ARG A 77 10.69 -32.74 27.47
N GLY A 78 10.42 -32.84 28.77
CA GLY A 78 9.99 -34.08 29.41
C GLY A 78 8.60 -34.52 28.93
N LEU A 79 7.64 -33.60 28.85
CA LEU A 79 6.31 -33.92 28.34
C LEU A 79 6.39 -34.37 26.88
N ASN A 80 7.08 -33.65 26.01
CA ASN A 80 7.24 -34.06 24.61
C ASN A 80 7.99 -35.39 24.42
N SER A 81 8.80 -35.82 25.39
CA SER A 81 9.46 -37.14 25.37
C SER A 81 8.52 -38.27 25.82
N LEU A 82 7.53 -37.96 26.66
CA LEU A 82 6.59 -38.93 27.23
C LEU A 82 5.27 -39.04 26.45
N LEU A 83 4.91 -38.01 25.70
CA LEU A 83 3.68 -37.95 24.92
C LEU A 83 3.80 -38.77 23.62
N PRO A 84 2.68 -39.32 23.12
CA PRO A 84 2.65 -39.95 21.81
C PRO A 84 2.91 -38.94 20.69
N SER A 85 3.30 -39.42 19.51
CA SER A 85 3.71 -38.56 18.37
C SER A 85 2.61 -37.65 17.81
N ASP A 86 1.35 -37.90 18.17
CA ASP A 86 0.19 -37.13 17.76
C ASP A 86 -0.28 -36.11 18.82
N ILE A 87 0.48 -35.92 19.91
CA ILE A 87 0.28 -34.87 20.92
C ILE A 87 1.62 -34.20 21.23
N ALA A 88 1.69 -32.87 21.10
CA ALA A 88 2.88 -32.09 21.39
C ALA A 88 2.57 -30.88 22.26
N VAL A 89 3.42 -30.60 23.24
CA VAL A 89 3.45 -29.33 23.96
C VAL A 89 4.28 -28.35 23.14
N ILE A 90 3.67 -27.25 22.71
CA ILE A 90 4.33 -26.18 21.93
C ILE A 90 4.95 -25.13 22.84
N THR A 91 4.28 -24.80 23.95
CA THR A 91 4.84 -23.89 24.96
C THR A 91 4.49 -24.34 26.36
N CYS A 92 5.38 -24.05 27.30
CA CYS A 92 5.22 -24.29 28.74
C CYS A 92 5.70 -23.05 29.49
N GLN A 93 4.87 -22.51 30.38
CA GLN A 93 5.14 -21.25 31.09
C GLN A 93 4.62 -21.33 32.53
N SER A 94 5.36 -20.79 33.49
CA SER A 94 4.82 -20.52 34.82
C SER A 94 3.98 -19.26 34.76
N VAL A 95 2.81 -19.31 35.39
CA VAL A 95 1.86 -18.19 35.43
C VAL A 95 1.48 -17.90 36.88
N SER A 96 0.78 -16.77 37.10
CA SER A 96 0.30 -16.42 38.44
C SER A 96 -0.59 -17.54 39.01
N GLN A 97 -0.54 -17.74 40.33
CA GLN A 97 -1.34 -18.79 40.99
C GLN A 97 -2.86 -18.62 40.79
N GLY A 98 -3.32 -17.42 40.45
CA GLY A 98 -4.72 -17.13 40.15
C GLY A 98 -5.17 -17.55 38.75
N PHE A 99 -4.23 -17.87 37.85
CA PHE A 99 -4.53 -18.17 36.46
C PHE A 99 -5.47 -19.38 36.31
N HIS A 100 -6.48 -19.24 35.47
CA HIS A 100 -7.41 -20.29 35.14
C HIS A 100 -7.78 -20.27 33.66
N SER A 101 -7.38 -21.32 32.94
CA SER A 101 -7.53 -21.47 31.47
C SER A 101 -8.94 -21.19 30.90
N ILE A 102 -10.02 -21.38 31.67
CA ILE A 102 -11.39 -21.07 31.23
C ILE A 102 -11.81 -19.65 31.60
N ARG A 103 -11.46 -19.17 32.81
CA ARG A 103 -12.02 -17.91 33.35
C ARG A 103 -11.31 -16.69 32.78
N ASP A 104 -10.01 -16.84 32.55
CA ASP A 104 -9.17 -15.74 32.04
C ASP A 104 -9.11 -15.74 30.50
N CYS A 105 -9.81 -16.68 29.85
CA CYS A 105 -9.90 -16.75 28.40
C CYS A 105 -10.70 -15.55 27.87
N LEU A 106 -10.08 -14.75 27.00
CA LEU A 106 -10.73 -13.60 26.35
C LEU A 106 -11.49 -14.03 25.09
N ALA A 107 -10.88 -14.90 24.28
CA ALA A 107 -11.48 -15.41 23.05
C ALA A 107 -10.85 -16.73 22.61
N LYS A 108 -11.59 -17.51 21.81
CA LYS A 108 -11.13 -18.72 21.14
C LYS A 108 -11.39 -18.61 19.65
N VAL A 109 -10.50 -19.19 18.85
CA VAL A 109 -10.61 -19.24 17.39
C VAL A 109 -10.65 -20.68 16.92
N TYR A 110 -11.68 -21.03 16.16
CA TYR A 110 -11.80 -22.30 15.46
C TYR A 110 -11.75 -22.09 13.95
N CYS A 111 -11.14 -23.05 13.25
CA CYS A 111 -11.18 -23.15 11.81
C CYS A 111 -11.77 -24.49 11.39
N TYR A 112 -12.61 -24.48 10.36
CA TYR A 112 -13.18 -25.67 9.76
C TYR A 112 -12.83 -25.73 8.27
N GLN A 113 -12.26 -26.85 7.81
CA GLN A 113 -11.89 -27.05 6.42
C GLN A 113 -12.98 -27.81 5.65
N ILE A 114 -13.34 -27.28 4.48
CA ILE A 114 -14.29 -27.87 3.54
C ILE A 114 -13.61 -27.93 2.17
N ILE A 115 -13.63 -29.09 1.53
CA ILE A 115 -13.07 -29.27 0.19
C ILE A 115 -14.17 -29.77 -0.74
N CYS A 116 -14.45 -29.01 -1.78
CA CYS A 116 -15.37 -29.40 -2.85
C CYS A 116 -14.54 -30.05 -3.97
N SER A 117 -14.56 -31.37 -4.05
CA SER A 117 -13.76 -32.17 -4.98
C SER A 117 -14.61 -33.27 -5.62
N PRO A 118 -14.56 -33.45 -6.96
CA PRO A 118 -15.25 -34.53 -7.64
C PRO A 118 -14.56 -35.89 -7.46
N VAL A 119 -13.35 -35.92 -6.89
CA VAL A 119 -12.57 -37.14 -6.66
C VAL A 119 -12.23 -37.30 -5.16
N PRO A 120 -12.08 -38.55 -4.66
CA PRO A 120 -11.65 -38.81 -3.29
C PRO A 120 -10.35 -38.08 -2.93
N GLN A 121 -10.21 -37.68 -1.67
CA GLN A 121 -9.05 -36.92 -1.18
C GLN A 121 -8.38 -37.61 0.02
N PRO A 122 -7.66 -38.74 -0.17
CA PRO A 122 -7.13 -39.54 0.93
C PRO A 122 -6.22 -38.78 1.89
N LEU A 123 -5.49 -37.76 1.39
CA LEU A 123 -4.60 -36.93 2.20
C LEU A 123 -5.34 -35.88 3.04
N TRP A 124 -6.59 -35.58 2.69
CA TRP A 124 -7.43 -34.58 3.35
C TRP A 124 -8.63 -35.18 4.10
N GLU A 125 -8.97 -36.45 3.89
CA GLU A 125 -10.12 -37.14 4.53
C GLU A 125 -10.11 -37.10 6.06
N LYS A 126 -8.94 -36.94 6.68
CA LYS A 126 -8.79 -36.78 8.14
C LYS A 126 -8.60 -35.33 8.58
N ARG A 127 -8.79 -34.36 7.69
CA ARG A 127 -8.48 -32.93 7.93
C ARG A 127 -9.51 -31.95 7.37
N ALA A 128 -10.41 -32.40 6.50
CA ALA A 128 -11.44 -31.56 5.88
C ALA A 128 -12.70 -32.36 5.61
N TRP A 129 -13.85 -31.68 5.60
CA TRP A 129 -15.08 -32.27 5.09
C TRP A 129 -15.05 -32.23 3.56
N ILE A 130 -14.96 -33.41 2.95
CA ILE A 130 -14.98 -33.57 1.49
C ILE A 130 -16.42 -33.58 1.00
N LEU A 131 -16.74 -32.70 0.06
CA LEU A 131 -18.02 -32.59 -0.63
C LEU A 131 -17.85 -32.91 -2.11
N ASP A 132 -18.76 -33.71 -2.66
CA ASP A 132 -18.79 -34.12 -4.07
C ASP A 132 -19.39 -33.07 -5.02
N ARG A 133 -19.73 -31.89 -4.49
CA ARG A 133 -20.45 -30.82 -5.18
C ARG A 133 -19.93 -29.45 -4.78
N GLN A 134 -20.18 -28.47 -5.63
CA GLN A 134 -19.86 -27.07 -5.36
C GLN A 134 -20.84 -26.47 -4.34
N ILE A 135 -20.38 -25.43 -3.64
CA ILE A 135 -21.17 -24.67 -2.66
C ILE A 135 -21.27 -23.21 -3.08
N ASP A 136 -22.43 -22.60 -2.84
CA ASP A 136 -22.63 -21.15 -2.97
C ASP A 136 -21.95 -20.43 -1.80
N HIS A 137 -20.71 -20.00 -2.06
CA HIS A 137 -19.89 -19.24 -1.12
C HIS A 137 -20.58 -17.98 -0.62
N SER A 138 -21.31 -17.26 -1.49
CA SER A 138 -21.97 -16.00 -1.12
C SER A 138 -23.13 -16.25 -0.17
N ALA A 139 -23.96 -17.25 -0.46
CA ALA A 139 -25.08 -17.64 0.41
C ALA A 139 -24.59 -18.10 1.80
N MET A 140 -23.55 -18.92 1.84
CA MET A 140 -22.92 -19.36 3.10
C MET A 140 -22.36 -18.18 3.89
N GLN A 141 -21.63 -17.27 3.24
CA GLN A 141 -21.06 -16.11 3.90
C GLN A 141 -22.15 -15.18 4.44
N LYS A 142 -23.23 -14.94 3.67
CA LYS A 142 -24.39 -14.17 4.14
C LYS A 142 -25.03 -14.80 5.37
N SER A 143 -25.18 -16.12 5.40
CA SER A 143 -25.71 -16.84 6.57
C SER A 143 -24.75 -16.75 7.76
N ALA A 144 -23.45 -16.89 7.54
CA ALA A 144 -22.45 -16.85 8.60
C ALA A 144 -22.43 -15.49 9.31
N LEU A 145 -22.51 -14.39 8.56
CA LEU A 145 -22.49 -13.02 9.12
C LEU A 145 -23.63 -12.75 10.11
N ARG A 146 -24.74 -13.48 10.01
CA ARG A 146 -25.86 -13.36 10.96
C ARG A 146 -25.56 -13.93 12.35
N LEU A 147 -24.44 -14.63 12.52
CA LEU A 147 -23.97 -15.16 13.80
C LEU A 147 -23.20 -14.13 14.62
N LEU A 148 -22.78 -13.01 14.02
CA LEU A 148 -22.00 -11.97 14.67
C LEU A 148 -22.77 -11.30 15.79
N GLY A 149 -22.07 -10.98 16.89
CA GLY A 149 -22.67 -10.41 18.10
C GLY A 149 -23.11 -11.46 19.10
N THR A 150 -23.94 -11.03 20.05
CA THR A 150 -24.36 -11.84 21.20
C THR A 150 -25.70 -12.52 20.91
N HIS A 151 -25.71 -13.86 20.88
CA HIS A 151 -26.92 -14.65 20.61
C HIS A 151 -27.04 -15.82 21.59
N ASP A 152 -28.27 -16.32 21.75
CA ASP A 152 -28.51 -17.62 22.37
C ASP A 152 -28.25 -18.75 21.35
N PHE A 153 -27.23 -19.56 21.61
CA PHE A 153 -26.86 -20.70 20.76
C PHE A 153 -27.43 -22.04 21.27
N ALA A 154 -28.53 -22.02 22.03
CA ALA A 154 -29.18 -23.24 22.52
C ALA A 154 -29.51 -24.25 21.41
N SER A 155 -29.93 -23.77 20.25
CA SER A 155 -30.22 -24.59 19.05
C SER A 155 -28.97 -25.26 18.48
N PHE A 156 -27.80 -24.62 18.57
CA PHE A 156 -26.55 -25.18 18.04
C PHE A 156 -25.79 -26.03 19.06
N ARG A 157 -26.34 -26.24 20.27
CA ARG A 157 -25.69 -26.96 21.36
C ARG A 157 -25.96 -28.47 21.29
N GLY A 158 -24.92 -29.28 21.43
CA GLY A 158 -25.02 -30.74 21.63
C GLY A 158 -25.65 -31.15 22.97
N SER A 159 -26.18 -32.37 23.03
CA SER A 159 -26.71 -32.95 24.28
C SER A 159 -25.63 -33.06 25.38
N GLY A 160 -26.03 -32.95 26.65
CA GLY A 160 -25.12 -33.09 27.79
C GLY A 160 -24.09 -31.97 27.98
N SER A 161 -24.33 -30.77 27.43
CA SER A 161 -23.47 -29.60 27.68
C SER A 161 -23.61 -29.10 29.14
N SER A 162 -22.49 -28.89 29.81
CA SER A 162 -22.43 -28.39 31.20
C SER A 162 -22.27 -26.87 31.32
N ALA A 163 -22.46 -26.12 30.22
CA ALA A 163 -22.35 -24.66 30.22
C ALA A 163 -23.54 -24.02 30.97
N ARG A 164 -23.25 -23.05 31.84
CA ARG A 164 -24.27 -22.32 32.64
C ARG A 164 -25.25 -21.52 31.78
N THR A 165 -24.76 -20.96 30.68
CA THR A 165 -25.55 -20.23 29.68
C THR A 165 -25.20 -20.71 28.28
N SER A 166 -26.16 -20.68 27.37
CA SER A 166 -25.99 -20.87 25.93
C SER A 166 -25.73 -19.58 25.16
N THR A 167 -25.78 -18.42 25.82
CA THR A 167 -25.44 -17.13 25.23
C THR A 167 -23.95 -17.03 24.97
N ARG A 168 -23.56 -16.68 23.74
CA ARG A 168 -22.17 -16.45 23.34
C ARG A 168 -22.07 -15.20 22.47
N THR A 169 -20.91 -14.58 22.49
CA THR A 169 -20.56 -13.45 21.62
C THR A 169 -19.62 -13.96 20.54
N ILE A 170 -20.09 -13.97 19.29
CA ILE A 170 -19.22 -14.20 18.13
C ILE A 170 -18.64 -12.85 17.72
N TYR A 171 -17.32 -12.73 17.81
CA TYR A 171 -16.59 -11.53 17.40
C TYR A 171 -16.31 -11.53 15.90
N PHE A 172 -16.06 -12.71 15.33
CA PHE A 172 -15.65 -12.85 13.94
C PHE A 172 -16.18 -14.15 13.35
N CYS A 173 -16.65 -14.10 12.11
CA CYS A 173 -16.91 -15.28 11.30
C CYS A 173 -16.65 -15.00 9.82
N ARG A 174 -15.91 -15.88 9.14
CA ARG A 174 -15.56 -15.73 7.72
C ARG A 174 -15.40 -17.07 7.05
N LEU A 175 -16.00 -17.24 5.89
CA LEU A 175 -15.74 -18.30 4.93
C LEU A 175 -14.79 -17.78 3.86
N ALA A 176 -13.56 -18.24 3.86
CA ALA A 176 -12.55 -17.89 2.85
C ALA A 176 -12.42 -19.01 1.82
N ARG A 177 -12.36 -18.68 0.53
CA ARG A 177 -11.90 -19.57 -0.53
C ARG A 177 -10.39 -19.42 -0.66
N LEU A 178 -9.64 -20.52 -0.66
CA LEU A 178 -8.21 -20.45 -0.97
C LEU A 178 -8.01 -20.10 -2.45
N GLU A 179 -7.33 -18.98 -2.71
CA GLU A 179 -7.02 -18.52 -4.07
C GLU A 179 -5.93 -19.37 -4.74
N LYS A 180 -4.95 -19.80 -3.94
CA LYS A 180 -3.89 -20.71 -4.38
C LYS A 180 -4.25 -22.15 -3.98
N PRO A 181 -3.94 -23.15 -4.82
CA PRO A 181 -4.12 -24.55 -4.45
C PRO A 181 -3.34 -24.88 -3.16
N ALA A 182 -3.98 -25.56 -2.22
CA ALA A 182 -3.29 -26.07 -1.03
C ALA A 182 -2.26 -27.14 -1.44
N PHE A 183 -1.17 -27.25 -0.67
CA PHE A 183 -0.26 -28.40 -0.75
C PHE A 183 -0.46 -29.27 0.50
N PRO A 184 -0.70 -30.59 0.37
CA PRO A 184 -0.89 -31.34 -0.88
C PRO A 184 -2.15 -30.90 -1.65
N TYR A 185 -2.15 -31.07 -2.97
CA TYR A 185 -3.28 -30.64 -3.81
C TYR A 185 -4.61 -31.22 -3.32
N SER A 186 -5.64 -30.37 -3.21
CA SER A 186 -6.96 -30.73 -2.67
C SER A 186 -7.94 -31.26 -3.72
N GLY A 187 -7.53 -31.44 -4.98
CA GLY A 187 -8.38 -31.98 -6.06
C GLY A 187 -9.56 -31.09 -6.48
N GLY A 188 -9.69 -29.91 -5.89
CA GLY A 188 -10.87 -29.06 -6.02
C GLY A 188 -10.77 -27.78 -5.21
N ILE A 189 -11.90 -27.15 -4.92
CA ILE A 189 -11.96 -25.86 -4.24
C ILE A 189 -11.90 -26.06 -2.73
N HIS A 190 -10.93 -25.41 -2.08
CA HIS A 190 -10.74 -25.47 -0.64
C HIS A 190 -11.31 -24.21 0.02
N TYR A 191 -12.24 -24.40 0.94
CA TYR A 191 -12.80 -23.35 1.79
C TYR A 191 -12.39 -23.53 3.26
N ILE A 192 -12.12 -22.41 3.94
CA ILE A 192 -11.84 -22.38 5.37
C ILE A 192 -12.87 -21.47 6.04
N PHE A 193 -13.71 -22.05 6.90
CA PHE A 193 -14.58 -21.29 7.78
C PHE A 193 -13.83 -21.00 9.09
N THR A 194 -13.68 -19.73 9.44
CA THR A 194 -13.03 -19.30 10.69
C THR A 194 -14.04 -18.58 11.57
N VAL A 195 -14.06 -18.89 12.86
CA VAL A 195 -14.95 -18.26 13.86
C VAL A 195 -14.19 -17.94 15.14
N ALA A 196 -14.34 -16.72 15.66
CA ALA A 196 -13.79 -16.28 16.94
C ALA A 196 -14.91 -15.85 17.91
N ALA A 197 -14.85 -16.31 19.15
CA ALA A 197 -15.89 -16.04 20.16
C ALA A 197 -15.35 -16.02 21.59
N ASP A 198 -16.11 -15.47 22.53
CA ASP A 198 -15.85 -15.55 23.98
C ASP A 198 -15.84 -17.00 24.50
N GLY A 199 -16.55 -17.89 23.82
CA GLY A 199 -16.49 -19.32 24.02
C GLY A 199 -17.41 -20.08 23.09
N PHE A 200 -17.35 -21.40 23.17
CA PHE A 200 -18.17 -22.29 22.35
C PHE A 200 -18.85 -23.35 23.21
N LEU A 201 -20.05 -23.76 22.80
CA LEU A 201 -20.79 -24.87 23.40
C LEU A 201 -20.37 -26.19 22.74
N ARG A 202 -20.69 -27.32 23.37
CA ARG A 202 -20.47 -28.66 22.79
C ARG A 202 -21.13 -28.76 21.42
N TYR A 203 -20.42 -29.27 20.41
CA TYR A 203 -20.83 -29.36 19.00
C TYR A 203 -21.20 -28.03 18.29
N MET A 204 -21.07 -26.87 18.93
CA MET A 204 -21.57 -25.60 18.41
C MET A 204 -21.02 -25.27 17.02
N VAL A 205 -19.69 -25.27 16.88
CA VAL A 205 -19.05 -24.91 15.60
C VAL A 205 -19.41 -25.91 14.50
N ARG A 206 -19.50 -27.20 14.82
CA ARG A 206 -19.83 -28.25 13.85
C ARG A 206 -21.28 -28.17 13.38
N ASN A 207 -22.21 -27.85 14.28
CA ASN A 207 -23.61 -27.63 13.93
C ASN A 207 -23.79 -26.35 13.10
N ILE A 208 -23.05 -25.28 13.44
CA ILE A 208 -23.01 -24.05 12.62
C ILE A 208 -22.51 -24.38 11.22
N VAL A 209 -21.37 -25.06 11.09
CA VAL A 209 -20.80 -25.41 9.79
C VAL A 209 -21.74 -26.30 8.99
N GLY A 210 -22.40 -27.28 9.62
CA GLY A 210 -23.37 -28.12 8.94
C GLY A 210 -24.57 -27.35 8.40
N PHE A 211 -25.13 -26.43 9.19
CA PHE A 211 -26.14 -25.49 8.71
C PHE A 211 -25.65 -24.66 7.52
N LEU A 212 -24.44 -24.11 7.62
CA LEU A 212 -23.85 -23.31 6.54
C LEU A 212 -23.67 -24.16 5.28
N VAL A 213 -23.21 -25.41 5.38
CA VAL A 213 -23.09 -26.30 4.23
C VAL A 213 -24.46 -26.60 3.62
N GLU A 214 -25.50 -26.81 4.42
CA GLU A 214 -26.88 -26.94 3.93
C GLU A 214 -27.35 -25.69 3.15
N VAL A 215 -26.98 -24.48 3.59
CA VAL A 215 -27.20 -23.24 2.82
C VAL A 215 -26.40 -23.25 1.52
N GLY A 216 -25.12 -23.61 1.58
CA GLY A 216 -24.21 -23.62 0.42
C GLY A 216 -24.62 -24.59 -0.67
N ILE A 217 -25.20 -25.74 -0.32
CA ILE A 217 -25.73 -26.71 -1.30
C ILE A 217 -27.17 -26.39 -1.74
N GLY A 218 -27.75 -25.27 -1.28
CA GLY A 218 -29.09 -24.82 -1.64
C GLY A 218 -30.24 -25.52 -0.92
N ALA A 219 -29.96 -26.31 0.13
CA ALA A 219 -31.00 -26.98 0.92
C ALA A 219 -31.71 -26.03 1.92
N ARG A 220 -31.12 -24.86 2.20
CA ARG A 220 -31.68 -23.81 3.07
C ARG A 220 -31.40 -22.42 2.55
N ARG A 221 -32.23 -21.45 2.95
CA ARG A 221 -31.97 -20.03 2.69
C ARG A 221 -31.07 -19.40 3.76
N PRO A 222 -30.21 -18.43 3.41
CA PRO A 222 -29.29 -17.79 4.37
C PRO A 222 -29.96 -17.13 5.58
N GLU A 223 -31.19 -16.65 5.43
CA GLU A 223 -31.94 -15.93 6.47
C GLU A 223 -32.46 -16.87 7.57
N GLU A 224 -32.58 -18.17 7.29
CA GLU A 224 -33.18 -19.14 8.20
C GLU A 224 -32.36 -19.35 9.47
N ILE A 225 -31.05 -19.05 9.45
CA ILE A 225 -30.17 -19.21 10.60
C ILE A 225 -30.63 -18.35 11.79
N SER A 226 -31.19 -17.15 11.52
CA SER A 226 -31.72 -16.27 12.55
C SER A 226 -32.95 -16.87 13.23
N ALA A 227 -33.83 -17.53 12.45
CA ALA A 227 -34.99 -18.23 12.99
C ALA A 227 -34.58 -19.48 13.79
N VAL A 228 -33.51 -20.17 13.37
CA VAL A 228 -32.96 -21.29 14.14
C VAL A 228 -32.38 -20.82 15.46
N LEU A 229 -31.59 -19.74 15.49
CA LEU A 229 -31.07 -19.15 16.73
C LEU A 229 -32.20 -18.79 17.70
N ALA A 230 -33.25 -18.13 17.19
CA ALA A 230 -34.40 -17.71 18.02
C ALA A 230 -35.21 -18.88 18.60
N SER A 231 -35.19 -20.06 17.95
CA SER A 231 -36.05 -21.18 18.36
C SER A 231 -35.62 -21.92 19.62
N GLY A 232 -34.32 -21.92 19.94
CA GLY A 232 -33.72 -22.79 20.96
C GLY A 232 -33.79 -24.30 20.66
N ASP A 233 -34.39 -24.71 19.54
CA ASP A 233 -34.61 -26.11 19.17
C ASP A 233 -33.42 -26.68 18.39
N ARG A 234 -32.81 -27.71 18.98
CA ARG A 234 -31.64 -28.39 18.43
C ARG A 234 -31.93 -29.20 17.17
N SER A 235 -33.17 -29.64 16.99
CA SER A 235 -33.56 -30.39 15.78
C SER A 235 -33.44 -29.54 14.51
N ARG A 236 -33.47 -28.21 14.65
CA ARG A 236 -33.47 -27.26 13.54
C ARG A 236 -32.08 -26.83 13.06
N ALA A 237 -31.01 -27.16 13.80
CA ALA A 237 -29.64 -26.74 13.52
C ALA A 237 -28.98 -27.41 12.31
N GLY A 238 -29.62 -28.42 11.71
CA GLY A 238 -29.09 -29.15 10.56
C GLY A 238 -28.14 -30.28 10.95
N VAL A 239 -27.49 -30.88 9.95
CA VAL A 239 -26.52 -31.97 10.15
C VAL A 239 -25.32 -31.50 10.99
N THR A 240 -24.81 -32.32 11.89
CA THR A 240 -23.54 -32.03 12.58
C THR A 240 -22.37 -32.31 11.65
N ALA A 241 -21.59 -31.28 11.28
CA ALA A 241 -20.42 -31.46 10.42
C ALA A 241 -19.41 -32.48 10.99
N PRO A 242 -18.65 -33.23 10.16
CA PRO A 242 -17.63 -34.16 10.62
C PRO A 242 -16.58 -33.52 11.56
N PRO A 243 -16.07 -34.24 12.58
CA PRO A 243 -15.16 -33.64 13.56
C PRO A 243 -13.76 -33.36 13.01
N HIS A 244 -13.27 -34.18 12.09
CA HIS A 244 -11.92 -34.10 11.53
C HIS A 244 -11.67 -32.85 10.67
N GLY A 245 -12.73 -32.14 10.27
CA GLY A 245 -12.58 -30.84 9.60
C GLY A 245 -12.27 -29.68 10.56
N LEU A 246 -12.48 -29.87 11.87
CA LEU A 246 -12.43 -28.79 12.86
C LEU A 246 -11.09 -28.74 13.61
N PHE A 247 -10.56 -27.54 13.74
CA PHE A 247 -9.32 -27.24 14.45
C PHE A 247 -9.54 -26.12 15.47
N LEU A 248 -9.20 -26.36 16.74
CA LEU A 248 -8.97 -25.26 17.68
C LEU A 248 -7.65 -24.56 17.30
N LYS A 249 -7.74 -23.39 16.68
CA LYS A 249 -6.60 -22.65 16.12
C LYS A 249 -5.83 -21.89 17.20
N LYS A 250 -6.53 -21.13 18.05
CA LYS A 250 -5.89 -20.21 19.02
C LYS A 250 -6.80 -19.89 20.20
N VAL A 251 -6.20 -19.57 21.35
CA VAL A 251 -6.89 -19.09 22.56
C VAL A 251 -6.16 -17.85 23.09
N PHE A 252 -6.89 -16.76 23.31
CA PHE A 252 -6.36 -15.49 23.76
C PHE A 252 -6.55 -15.31 25.28
N TYR A 253 -5.49 -14.84 25.94
CA TYR A 253 -5.47 -14.51 27.37
C TYR A 253 -4.93 -13.11 27.64
N ASP A 254 -4.07 -12.60 26.76
CA ASP A 254 -3.55 -11.24 26.84
C ASP A 254 -4.50 -10.25 26.15
N ARG A 255 -4.79 -9.13 26.83
CA ARG A 255 -5.78 -8.15 26.34
C ARG A 255 -5.27 -7.36 25.15
N ASP A 256 -3.98 -7.04 25.11
CA ASP A 256 -3.41 -6.25 24.04
C ASP A 256 -3.21 -7.11 22.80
N GLU A 257 -2.76 -8.36 22.96
CA GLU A 257 -2.72 -9.37 21.90
C GLU A 257 -4.12 -9.60 21.30
N TRP A 258 -5.15 -9.72 22.14
CA TRP A 258 -6.53 -9.86 21.67
C TRP A 258 -6.99 -8.62 20.90
N LYS A 259 -6.77 -7.42 21.45
CA LYS A 259 -7.20 -6.15 20.83
C LYS A 259 -6.50 -5.84 19.51
N GLN A 260 -5.26 -6.28 19.34
CA GLN A 260 -4.48 -6.13 18.12
C GLN A 260 -4.73 -7.25 17.11
N SER A 261 -5.45 -8.32 17.50
CA SER A 261 -5.74 -9.42 16.59
C SER A 261 -6.68 -8.99 15.46
N GLU A 262 -6.48 -9.57 14.26
CA GLU A 262 -7.37 -9.37 13.10
C GLU A 262 -8.85 -9.59 13.46
N TYR A 263 -9.14 -10.56 14.33
CA TYR A 263 -10.50 -10.92 14.73
C TYR A 263 -11.18 -9.80 15.54
N PHE A 264 -10.45 -9.14 16.44
CA PHE A 264 -11.01 -8.06 17.25
C PHE A 264 -11.06 -6.73 16.51
N LEU A 265 -10.06 -6.43 15.69
CA LEU A 265 -10.04 -5.21 14.88
C LEU A 265 -11.21 -5.19 13.90
N GLU A 266 -11.48 -6.30 13.21
CA GLU A 266 -12.65 -6.41 12.34
C GLU A 266 -13.97 -6.32 13.12
N TYR A 267 -14.06 -6.96 14.30
CA TYR A 267 -15.24 -6.83 15.16
C TYR A 267 -15.49 -5.36 15.56
N LYS A 268 -14.44 -4.64 15.96
CA LYS A 268 -14.53 -3.22 16.34
C LYS A 268 -14.92 -2.34 15.16
N GLU A 269 -14.34 -2.59 14.00
CA GLU A 269 -14.71 -1.90 12.77
C GLU A 269 -16.20 -2.10 12.44
N GLN A 270 -16.72 -3.33 12.59
CA GLN A 270 -18.14 -3.63 12.37
C GLN A 270 -19.06 -3.00 13.42
N GLN A 271 -18.66 -2.96 14.70
CA GLN A 271 -19.42 -2.28 15.75
C GLN A 271 -19.47 -0.76 15.53
N MET A 272 -18.37 -0.14 15.08
CA MET A 272 -18.36 1.28 14.71
C MET A 272 -19.20 1.56 13.45
N LYS A 273 -19.32 0.60 12.54
CA LYS A 273 -20.22 0.66 11.38
C LYS A 273 -21.70 0.42 11.73
N GLY A 274 -22.02 0.04 12.97
CA GLY A 274 -23.37 -0.26 13.45
C GLY A 274 -24.32 0.94 13.53
N GLU A 275 -23.81 2.18 13.43
CA GLU A 275 -24.62 3.41 13.38
C GLU A 275 -24.94 3.92 11.97
N ASN A 276 -24.39 3.30 10.92
CA ASN A 276 -24.81 3.53 9.54
C ASN A 276 -24.29 2.37 8.68
N MET A 277 -25.20 1.48 8.29
CA MET A 277 -24.92 0.39 7.33
C MET A 277 -24.62 0.95 5.94
N SER A 278 -23.42 1.51 5.79
CA SER A 278 -22.74 1.69 4.52
C SER A 278 -21.72 0.56 4.40
N TRP A 279 -21.89 -0.31 3.40
CA TRP A 279 -20.89 -1.31 3.04
C TRP A 279 -19.58 -0.61 2.68
N THR A 280 -18.61 -0.54 3.60
CA THR A 280 -17.27 -0.07 3.24
C THR A 280 -16.55 -1.21 2.53
N ILE A 281 -16.47 -1.10 1.21
CA ILE A 281 -15.65 -1.97 0.37
C ILE A 281 -14.21 -1.89 0.88
N LEU A 282 -13.63 -3.02 1.30
CA LEU A 282 -12.23 -3.06 1.69
C LEU A 282 -11.38 -2.78 0.45
N LEU A 283 -10.65 -1.66 0.48
CA LEU A 283 -9.77 -1.28 -0.60
C LEU A 283 -8.51 -2.15 -0.60
N ALA A 284 -7.93 -2.35 -1.80
CA ALA A 284 -6.67 -3.05 -1.95
C ALA A 284 -5.57 -2.44 -1.06
N GLU A 285 -4.68 -3.29 -0.53
CA GLU A 285 -3.62 -2.86 0.41
C GLU A 285 -2.78 -1.69 -0.11
N ARG A 286 -2.31 -1.78 -1.36
CA ARG A 286 -1.58 -0.68 -2.04
C ARG A 286 -2.34 0.66 -2.08
N VAL A 287 -3.67 0.64 -2.09
CA VAL A 287 -4.50 1.87 -2.08
C VAL A 287 -4.64 2.41 -0.66
N ARG A 288 -4.69 1.52 0.35
CA ARG A 288 -4.76 1.93 1.76
C ARG A 288 -3.45 2.54 2.26
N ASN A 289 -2.31 2.10 1.73
CA ASN A 289 -1.00 2.61 2.13
C ASN A 289 -0.59 3.89 1.39
N LEU A 290 -1.20 4.16 0.23
CA LEU A 290 -0.87 5.31 -0.60
C LEU A 290 -1.22 6.63 0.10
N LYS A 291 -0.20 7.45 0.37
CA LYS A 291 -0.40 8.80 0.90
C LYS A 291 -1.05 9.70 -0.16
N PRO A 292 -2.03 10.55 0.20
CA PRO A 292 -2.58 11.54 -0.72
C PRO A 292 -1.50 12.55 -1.12
N SER A 293 -1.58 13.11 -2.33
CA SER A 293 -0.59 14.08 -2.82
C SER A 293 -0.75 15.45 -2.13
N PRO A 294 0.25 15.92 -1.35
CA PRO A 294 0.19 17.23 -0.69
C PRO A 294 0.07 18.40 -1.69
N THR A 295 0.77 18.32 -2.83
CA THR A 295 0.72 19.37 -3.86
C THR A 295 -0.70 19.62 -4.41
N LEU A 296 -1.48 18.54 -4.62
CA LEU A 296 -2.85 18.66 -5.14
C LEU A 296 -3.82 19.14 -4.05
N ALA A 297 -3.60 18.73 -2.80
CA ALA A 297 -4.42 19.17 -1.68
C ALA A 297 -4.29 20.68 -1.44
N ILE A 298 -3.07 21.22 -1.47
CA ILE A 298 -2.81 22.66 -1.29
C ILE A 298 -3.37 23.48 -2.45
N ASP A 299 -3.11 23.08 -3.70
CA ASP A 299 -3.66 23.79 -4.86
C ASP A 299 -5.20 23.78 -4.85
N SER A 300 -5.82 22.67 -4.47
CA SER A 300 -7.28 22.58 -4.32
C SER A 300 -7.80 23.46 -3.18
N LYS A 301 -7.12 23.52 -2.03
CA LYS A 301 -7.48 24.42 -0.90
C LYS A 301 -7.37 25.88 -1.35
N ALA A 302 -6.29 26.25 -2.02
CA ALA A 302 -6.07 27.60 -2.55
C ALA A 302 -7.14 28.03 -3.57
N LYS A 303 -7.46 27.16 -4.54
CA LYS A 303 -8.53 27.39 -5.52
C LYS A 303 -9.91 27.55 -4.86
N SER A 304 -10.20 26.73 -3.84
CA SER A 304 -11.45 26.83 -3.07
C SER A 304 -11.56 28.15 -2.31
N LEU A 305 -10.49 28.57 -1.63
CA LEU A 305 -10.46 29.85 -0.90
C LEU A 305 -10.61 31.04 -1.86
N LYS A 306 -9.92 31.00 -3.01
CA LYS A 306 -10.07 32.03 -4.07
C LYS A 306 -11.51 32.08 -4.61
N ALA A 307 -12.16 30.94 -4.81
CA ALA A 307 -13.56 30.87 -5.23
C ALA A 307 -14.55 31.43 -4.18
N GLN A 308 -14.16 31.45 -2.90
CA GLN A 308 -14.90 32.09 -1.81
C GLN A 308 -14.65 33.60 -1.73
N GLY A 309 -13.89 34.18 -2.67
CA GLY A 309 -13.56 35.61 -2.68
C GLY A 309 -12.41 36.00 -1.75
N ILE A 310 -11.68 35.02 -1.19
CA ILE A 310 -10.50 35.28 -0.38
C ILE A 310 -9.31 35.55 -1.32
N ASP A 311 -8.63 36.67 -1.10
CA ASP A 311 -7.46 37.07 -1.89
C ASP A 311 -6.23 36.22 -1.57
N ILE A 312 -6.03 35.15 -2.35
CA ILE A 312 -4.93 34.20 -2.21
C ILE A 312 -3.89 34.39 -3.32
N VAL A 313 -2.63 34.58 -2.92
CA VAL A 313 -1.46 34.48 -3.80
C VAL A 313 -1.08 33.02 -3.95
N ASN A 314 -1.31 32.43 -5.13
CA ASN A 314 -1.02 31.02 -5.37
C ASN A 314 0.35 30.83 -6.03
N LEU A 315 1.36 30.46 -5.23
CA LEU A 315 2.71 30.08 -5.66
C LEU A 315 2.93 28.56 -5.55
N SER A 316 1.85 27.77 -5.43
CA SER A 316 1.92 26.32 -5.28
C SER A 316 1.77 25.57 -6.62
N ALA A 317 1.21 26.23 -7.63
CA ALA A 317 0.88 25.62 -8.91
C ALA A 317 2.12 25.13 -9.67
N GLY A 318 1.97 24.03 -10.42
CA GLY A 318 3.05 23.46 -11.24
C GLY A 318 2.80 23.63 -12.74
N GLU A 319 2.09 24.68 -13.15
CA GLU A 319 1.69 24.92 -14.52
C GLU A 319 2.04 26.34 -14.96
N PRO A 320 2.51 26.54 -16.22
CA PRO A 320 2.65 27.86 -16.81
C PRO A 320 1.32 28.63 -16.81
N ASP A 321 1.40 29.94 -16.58
CA ASP A 321 0.31 30.92 -16.72
C ASP A 321 0.03 31.32 -18.18
N PHE A 322 0.99 31.05 -19.07
CA PHE A 322 0.78 31.18 -20.51
C PHE A 322 -0.34 30.27 -21.00
N ASP A 323 -1.09 30.73 -21.99
CA ASP A 323 -2.01 29.86 -22.73
C ASP A 323 -1.22 28.99 -23.74
N THR A 324 -1.82 27.90 -24.18
CA THR A 324 -1.26 27.07 -25.26
C THR A 324 -1.06 27.92 -26.53
N PRO A 325 0.10 27.86 -27.21
CA PRO A 325 0.36 28.60 -28.44
C PRO A 325 -0.70 28.38 -29.53
N ASP A 326 -1.04 29.43 -30.28
CA ASP A 326 -2.18 29.40 -31.20
C ASP A 326 -2.02 28.38 -32.33
N HIS A 327 -0.81 28.18 -32.87
CA HIS A 327 -0.58 27.17 -33.91
C HIS A 327 -0.87 25.73 -33.41
N ILE A 328 -0.74 25.48 -32.10
CA ILE A 328 -1.06 24.21 -31.45
C ILE A 328 -2.58 24.09 -31.27
N LYS A 329 -3.25 25.16 -30.84
CA LYS A 329 -4.72 25.22 -30.72
C LYS A 329 -5.39 24.99 -32.07
N GLU A 330 -4.91 25.65 -33.13
CA GLU A 330 -5.46 25.50 -34.48
C GLU A 330 -5.30 24.07 -35.00
N ALA A 331 -4.17 23.41 -34.75
CA ALA A 331 -3.98 22.00 -35.10
C ALA A 331 -5.00 21.09 -34.38
N ALA A 332 -5.30 21.36 -33.11
CA ALA A 332 -6.32 20.63 -32.37
C ALA A 332 -7.73 20.89 -32.92
N ILE A 333 -8.08 22.16 -33.18
CA ILE A 333 -9.37 22.55 -33.77
C ILE A 333 -9.55 21.87 -35.13
N GLN A 334 -8.49 21.84 -35.95
CA GLN A 334 -8.52 21.18 -37.25
C GLN A 334 -8.71 19.67 -37.10
N ALA A 335 -8.02 19.02 -36.16
CA ALA A 335 -8.22 17.60 -35.89
C ALA A 335 -9.67 17.27 -35.46
N ILE A 336 -10.34 18.17 -34.73
CA ILE A 336 -11.76 18.04 -34.39
C ILE A 336 -12.62 18.16 -35.65
N ARG A 337 -12.38 19.17 -36.49
CA ARG A 337 -13.11 19.42 -37.75
C ARG A 337 -12.97 18.27 -38.73
N ASP A 338 -11.77 17.69 -38.83
CA ASP A 338 -11.47 16.54 -39.70
C ASP A 338 -12.01 15.21 -39.14
N GLY A 339 -12.64 15.24 -37.97
CA GLY A 339 -13.23 14.06 -37.35
C GLY A 339 -12.20 13.05 -36.82
N PHE A 340 -10.97 13.50 -36.48
CA PHE A 340 -9.89 12.66 -35.93
C PHE A 340 -10.17 12.24 -34.47
N THR A 341 -11.28 11.54 -34.27
CA THR A 341 -11.93 11.27 -32.99
C THR A 341 -12.01 9.77 -32.67
N LYS A 342 -11.37 8.93 -33.49
CA LYS A 342 -11.37 7.46 -33.35
C LYS A 342 -10.15 6.99 -32.57
N TYR A 343 -10.16 5.70 -32.21
CA TYR A 343 -8.99 5.05 -31.63
C TYR A 343 -7.76 5.21 -32.52
N THR A 344 -6.62 5.49 -31.90
CA THR A 344 -5.31 5.51 -32.55
C THR A 344 -4.49 4.31 -32.07
N PRO A 345 -3.30 4.03 -32.63
CA PRO A 345 -2.42 3.03 -32.06
C PRO A 345 -2.12 3.33 -30.57
N VAL A 346 -2.07 2.28 -29.74
CA VAL A 346 -1.91 2.40 -28.28
C VAL A 346 -0.70 3.23 -27.90
N GLY A 347 0.45 2.98 -28.54
CA GLY A 347 1.69 3.71 -28.28
C GLY A 347 1.77 5.09 -28.94
N GLY A 348 0.69 5.58 -29.55
CA GLY A 348 0.63 6.86 -30.25
C GLY A 348 0.72 6.76 -31.77
N ILE A 349 0.27 7.81 -32.46
CA ILE A 349 0.27 7.93 -33.92
C ILE A 349 1.70 8.04 -34.48
N ALA A 350 1.91 7.50 -35.68
CA ALA A 350 3.24 7.41 -36.31
C ALA A 350 3.93 8.78 -36.47
N GLU A 351 3.20 9.78 -36.96
CA GLU A 351 3.70 11.16 -37.12
C GLU A 351 4.16 11.81 -35.82
N LEU A 352 3.52 11.48 -34.68
CA LEU A 352 3.94 12.01 -33.38
C LEU A 352 5.21 11.31 -32.90
N LYS A 353 5.32 10.00 -33.12
CA LYS A 353 6.56 9.26 -32.81
C LYS A 353 7.73 9.76 -33.64
N GLU A 354 7.50 10.07 -34.92
CA GLU A 354 8.50 10.68 -35.79
C GLU A 354 8.92 12.07 -35.32
N ALA A 355 7.97 12.93 -34.96
CA ALA A 355 8.25 14.25 -34.39
C ALA A 355 9.04 14.16 -33.07
N ILE A 356 8.74 13.18 -32.21
CA ILE A 356 9.48 12.90 -30.99
C ILE A 356 10.91 12.45 -31.31
N ALA A 357 11.08 11.48 -32.22
CA ALA A 357 12.40 11.01 -32.63
C ALA A 357 13.26 12.16 -33.18
N ALA A 358 12.67 13.04 -34.00
CA ALA A 358 13.33 14.23 -34.52
C ALA A 358 13.72 15.22 -33.41
N LYS A 359 12.85 15.45 -32.41
CA LYS A 359 13.17 16.26 -31.22
C LYS A 359 14.36 15.67 -30.46
N LEU A 360 14.33 14.38 -30.14
CA LEU A 360 15.40 13.73 -29.36
C LEU A 360 16.74 13.70 -30.11
N MET A 361 16.71 13.55 -31.44
CA MET A 361 17.91 13.69 -32.28
C MET A 361 18.45 15.13 -32.24
N ARG A 362 17.58 16.14 -32.34
CA ARG A 362 17.99 17.55 -32.34
C ARG A 362 18.57 17.99 -30.99
N ASP A 363 17.96 17.55 -29.89
CA ASP A 363 18.25 18.09 -28.56
C ASP A 363 19.29 17.27 -27.80
N TYR A 364 19.28 15.93 -27.97
CA TYR A 364 20.20 15.03 -27.27
C TYR A 364 21.18 14.28 -28.18
N GLU A 365 21.08 14.46 -29.50
CA GLU A 365 21.88 13.74 -30.50
C GLU A 365 21.64 12.21 -30.46
N THR A 366 20.41 11.81 -30.08
CA THR A 366 20.02 10.41 -29.94
C THR A 366 18.96 10.01 -30.97
N GLY A 367 19.32 9.05 -31.83
CA GLY A 367 18.37 8.46 -32.79
C GLY A 367 17.46 7.43 -32.12
N TYR A 368 16.17 7.44 -32.43
CA TYR A 368 15.21 6.42 -31.99
C TYR A 368 14.29 6.01 -33.14
N SER A 369 14.01 4.72 -33.25
CA SER A 369 12.97 4.19 -34.12
C SER A 369 11.59 4.36 -33.48
N GLN A 370 10.52 4.27 -34.27
CA GLN A 370 9.15 4.38 -33.77
C GLN A 370 8.79 3.27 -32.74
N ASN A 371 9.46 2.12 -32.78
CA ASN A 371 9.23 1.02 -31.84
C ASN A 371 9.90 1.25 -30.49
N GLU A 372 10.83 2.21 -30.42
CA GLU A 372 11.50 2.64 -29.19
C GLU A 372 10.80 3.84 -28.55
N ILE A 373 9.64 4.27 -29.06
CA ILE A 373 8.88 5.41 -28.57
C ILE A 373 7.44 5.00 -28.20
N MET A 374 6.96 5.47 -27.05
CA MET A 374 5.56 5.36 -26.63
C MET A 374 5.03 6.71 -26.15
N VAL A 375 3.87 7.11 -26.66
CA VAL A 375 3.10 8.28 -26.21
C VAL A 375 2.03 7.85 -25.19
N SER A 376 1.76 8.68 -24.18
CA SER A 376 0.86 8.40 -23.06
C SER A 376 0.11 9.65 -22.59
N THR A 377 -0.78 9.50 -21.60
CA THR A 377 -1.65 10.57 -21.06
C THR A 377 -0.88 11.48 -20.08
N GLY A 378 0.15 12.14 -20.59
CA GLY A 378 1.11 12.97 -19.85
C GLY A 378 2.26 12.18 -19.22
N GLY A 379 3.35 12.88 -18.87
CA GLY A 379 4.56 12.26 -18.31
C GLY A 379 4.33 11.42 -17.05
N LYS A 380 3.35 11.79 -16.21
CA LYS A 380 2.95 10.98 -15.04
C LYS A 380 2.52 9.56 -15.41
N GLN A 381 1.74 9.39 -16.49
CA GLN A 381 1.33 8.06 -16.94
C GLN A 381 2.50 7.30 -17.57
N VAL A 382 3.42 8.00 -18.26
CA VAL A 382 4.66 7.40 -18.77
C VAL A 382 5.46 6.79 -17.62
N LEU A 383 5.76 7.57 -16.58
CA LEU A 383 6.47 7.10 -15.37
C LEU A 383 5.75 5.93 -14.71
N PHE A 384 4.42 6.01 -14.60
CA PHE A 384 3.61 4.92 -14.05
C PHE A 384 3.73 3.64 -14.88
N ASN A 385 3.61 3.72 -16.21
CA ASN A 385 3.73 2.56 -17.08
C ASN A 385 5.14 1.95 -17.05
N VAL A 386 6.18 2.78 -16.98
CA VAL A 386 7.57 2.34 -16.82
C VAL A 386 7.75 1.61 -15.49
N ALA A 387 7.26 2.18 -14.38
CA ALA A 387 7.33 1.54 -13.07
C ALA A 387 6.61 0.18 -13.05
N GLN A 388 5.39 0.10 -13.61
CA GLN A 388 4.65 -1.16 -13.71
C GLN A 388 5.30 -2.20 -14.64
N ALA A 389 6.11 -1.75 -15.61
CA ALA A 389 6.84 -2.64 -16.51
C ALA A 389 8.14 -3.17 -15.89
N LEU A 390 8.78 -2.39 -15.02
CA LEU A 390 10.11 -2.70 -14.49
C LEU A 390 10.10 -3.33 -13.10
N LEU A 391 9.13 -2.97 -12.26
CA LEU A 391 9.17 -3.23 -10.82
C LEU A 391 8.21 -4.34 -10.40
N GLY A 392 8.62 -5.09 -9.39
CA GLY A 392 7.78 -5.97 -8.60
C GLY A 392 8.19 -5.97 -7.11
N PRO A 393 7.54 -6.82 -6.29
CA PRO A 393 7.82 -6.90 -4.87
C PRO A 393 9.29 -7.18 -4.57
N GLY A 394 9.92 -6.29 -3.80
CA GLY A 394 11.32 -6.40 -3.39
C GLY A 394 12.32 -5.64 -4.25
N ASP A 395 11.89 -5.07 -5.38
CA ASP A 395 12.74 -4.18 -6.19
C ASP A 395 12.89 -2.81 -5.52
N GLU A 396 14.08 -2.23 -5.66
CA GLU A 396 14.44 -0.92 -5.11
C GLU A 396 14.70 0.08 -6.24
N VAL A 397 14.22 1.32 -6.05
CA VAL A 397 14.44 2.43 -6.97
C VAL A 397 15.12 3.57 -6.24
N ILE A 398 16.30 3.98 -6.72
CA ILE A 398 17.05 5.09 -6.13
C ILE A 398 16.44 6.42 -6.59
N VAL A 399 16.17 7.31 -5.62
CA VAL A 399 15.51 8.60 -5.86
C VAL A 399 16.30 9.71 -5.13
N PRO A 400 16.90 10.67 -5.85
CA PRO A 400 17.52 11.85 -5.23
C PRO A 400 16.52 12.68 -4.43
N VAL A 401 16.93 13.19 -3.26
CA VAL A 401 16.18 14.12 -2.42
C VAL A 401 16.79 15.50 -2.57
N PRO A 402 16.02 16.56 -2.87
CA PRO A 402 14.56 16.59 -2.98
C PRO A 402 14.00 15.98 -4.29
N TYR A 403 12.85 15.32 -4.21
CA TYR A 403 12.21 14.63 -5.34
C TYR A 403 10.85 15.21 -5.71
N TRP A 404 10.38 14.96 -6.94
CA TRP A 404 8.97 15.20 -7.26
C TRP A 404 8.07 14.21 -6.51
N VAL A 405 7.07 14.75 -5.81
CA VAL A 405 6.18 14.07 -4.86
C VAL A 405 5.54 12.76 -5.35
N SER A 406 5.42 12.56 -6.67
CA SER A 406 4.79 11.35 -7.20
C SER A 406 5.76 10.18 -7.40
N TYR A 407 7.09 10.38 -7.41
CA TYR A 407 8.01 9.26 -7.65
C TYR A 407 7.86 8.13 -6.61
N PRO A 408 7.91 8.40 -5.28
CA PRO A 408 7.80 7.32 -4.30
C PRO A 408 6.44 6.61 -4.36
N ALA A 409 5.36 7.37 -4.57
CA ALA A 409 4.01 6.85 -4.72
C ALA A 409 3.86 5.94 -5.94
N ILE A 410 4.46 6.31 -7.08
CA ILE A 410 4.45 5.49 -8.31
C ILE A 410 5.23 4.19 -8.11
N ILE A 411 6.39 4.26 -7.44
CA ILE A 411 7.22 3.09 -7.09
C ILE A 411 6.43 2.13 -6.19
N GLU A 412 5.79 2.65 -5.13
CA GLU A 412 4.98 1.86 -4.19
C GLU A 412 3.78 1.19 -4.88
N LEU A 413 3.10 1.89 -5.78
CA LEU A 413 1.98 1.34 -6.56
C LEU A 413 2.36 0.18 -7.49
N ALA A 414 3.63 0.10 -7.88
CA ALA A 414 4.21 -1.02 -8.62
C ALA A 414 4.78 -2.13 -7.72
N GLY A 415 4.72 -1.95 -6.39
CA GLY A 415 5.24 -2.90 -5.40
C GLY A 415 6.74 -2.76 -5.09
N GLY A 416 7.40 -1.72 -5.61
CA GLY A 416 8.80 -1.43 -5.34
C GLY A 416 8.99 -0.57 -4.08
N THR A 417 10.26 -0.37 -3.70
CA THR A 417 10.68 0.46 -2.57
C THR A 417 11.52 1.65 -3.07
N ALA A 418 11.18 2.87 -2.66
CA ALA A 418 12.01 4.04 -2.93
C ALA A 418 13.18 4.09 -1.94
N VAL A 419 14.40 4.14 -2.45
CA VAL A 419 15.65 4.30 -1.69
C VAL A 419 16.16 5.72 -1.92
N PHE A 420 16.17 6.53 -0.88
CA PHE A 420 16.46 7.95 -1.01
C PHE A 420 17.97 8.23 -1.02
N LEU A 421 18.41 9.00 -2.02
CA LEU A 421 19.77 9.53 -2.13
C LEU A 421 19.77 11.00 -1.71
N PRO A 422 20.34 11.37 -0.55
CA PRO A 422 20.45 12.77 -0.15
C PRO A 422 21.29 13.58 -1.14
N SER A 423 20.93 14.84 -1.35
CA SER A 423 21.77 15.81 -2.06
C SER A 423 22.15 16.99 -1.16
N ASP A 424 23.25 17.66 -1.50
CA ASP A 424 23.80 18.77 -0.71
C ASP A 424 23.40 20.12 -1.34
N PRO A 425 22.56 20.93 -0.69
CA PRO A 425 22.22 22.27 -1.18
C PRO A 425 23.45 23.17 -1.31
N ALA A 426 24.49 23.00 -0.48
CA ALA A 426 25.72 23.79 -0.58
C ALA A 426 26.51 23.50 -1.88
N LYS A 427 26.21 22.37 -2.53
CA LYS A 427 26.74 21.99 -3.85
C LYS A 427 25.69 22.11 -4.96
N GLY A 428 24.65 22.92 -4.73
CA GLY A 428 23.59 23.15 -5.70
C GLY A 428 22.68 21.94 -5.94
N PHE A 429 22.53 21.05 -4.95
CA PHE A 429 21.80 19.78 -5.06
C PHE A 429 22.42 18.79 -6.07
N SER A 430 23.74 18.86 -6.28
CA SER A 430 24.48 17.87 -7.07
C SER A 430 24.37 16.46 -6.46
N LEU A 431 24.64 15.43 -7.26
CA LEU A 431 24.63 14.06 -6.77
C LEU A 431 25.87 13.77 -5.92
N ASP A 432 25.69 13.06 -4.81
CA ASP A 432 26.81 12.41 -4.11
C ASP A 432 27.03 11.02 -4.71
N ILE A 433 27.98 10.93 -5.64
CA ILE A 433 28.31 9.68 -6.34
C ILE A 433 28.86 8.61 -5.37
N THR A 434 29.50 9.01 -4.27
CA THR A 434 29.98 8.05 -3.26
C THR A 434 28.81 7.46 -2.48
N ALA A 435 27.86 8.30 -2.07
CA ALA A 435 26.63 7.84 -1.44
C ALA A 435 25.81 6.96 -2.40
N LEU A 436 25.67 7.36 -3.67
CA LEU A 436 25.00 6.57 -4.71
C LEU A 436 25.59 5.17 -4.82
N ARG A 437 26.93 5.05 -4.91
CA ARG A 437 27.62 3.74 -4.95
C ARG A 437 27.28 2.85 -3.76
N SER A 438 27.09 3.41 -2.57
CA SER A 438 26.78 2.63 -1.37
C SER A 438 25.32 2.17 -1.27
N LEU A 439 24.41 2.81 -2.01
CA LEU A 439 23.00 2.42 -2.07
C LEU A 439 22.73 1.30 -3.08
N ILE A 440 23.59 1.13 -4.08
CA ILE A 440 23.43 0.12 -5.13
C ILE A 440 23.65 -1.28 -4.54
N ASN A 441 22.69 -2.16 -4.78
CA ASN A 441 22.70 -3.54 -4.31
C ASN A 441 21.91 -4.45 -5.30
N PRO A 442 21.89 -5.78 -5.10
CA PRO A 442 21.21 -6.70 -6.05
C PRO A 442 19.70 -6.48 -6.25
N LYS A 443 19.04 -5.70 -5.40
CA LYS A 443 17.62 -5.31 -5.55
C LYS A 443 17.45 -3.99 -6.30
N THR A 444 18.52 -3.24 -6.53
CA THR A 444 18.46 -1.98 -7.28
C THR A 444 18.02 -2.25 -8.71
N ARG A 445 16.80 -1.83 -9.02
CA ARG A 445 16.16 -2.08 -10.32
C ARG A 445 16.23 -0.86 -11.22
N ALA A 446 16.11 0.33 -10.65
CA ALA A 446 16.21 1.58 -11.38
C ALA A 446 16.71 2.74 -10.51
N MET A 447 17.06 3.85 -11.17
CA MET A 447 17.22 5.17 -10.58
C MET A 447 16.36 6.17 -11.37
N ILE A 448 15.75 7.14 -10.69
CA ILE A 448 15.05 8.26 -11.35
C ILE A 448 15.89 9.52 -11.20
N LEU A 449 16.15 10.19 -12.33
CA LEU A 449 16.74 11.53 -12.38
C LEU A 449 15.72 12.51 -12.95
N ASN A 450 15.72 13.75 -12.47
CA ASN A 450 14.88 14.81 -13.00
C ASN A 450 15.70 16.09 -13.14
N SER A 451 15.94 16.52 -14.38
CA SER A 451 16.84 17.63 -14.69
C SER A 451 16.33 18.42 -15.91
N PRO A 452 16.00 19.72 -15.77
CA PRO A 452 15.90 20.48 -14.52
C PRO A 452 14.91 19.91 -13.51
N SER A 453 15.24 20.02 -12.22
CA SER A 453 14.51 19.37 -11.12
C SER A 453 13.26 20.13 -10.67
N ASN A 454 12.21 19.38 -10.35
CA ASN A 454 11.14 19.78 -9.43
C ASN A 454 11.34 19.02 -8.11
N PRO A 455 11.63 19.71 -6.99
CA PRO A 455 11.26 21.11 -6.71
C PRO A 455 12.39 22.15 -6.84
N THR A 456 13.64 21.76 -7.08
CA THR A 456 14.79 22.65 -6.80
C THR A 456 15.16 23.60 -7.92
N GLY A 457 14.77 23.29 -9.17
CA GLY A 457 15.29 23.95 -10.36
C GLY A 457 16.76 23.65 -10.67
N ALA A 458 17.38 22.72 -9.92
CA ALA A 458 18.76 22.30 -10.16
C ALA A 458 18.89 21.51 -11.46
N VAL A 459 20.09 21.53 -12.02
CA VAL A 459 20.47 20.82 -13.24
C VAL A 459 21.72 20.00 -12.94
N TYR A 460 21.69 18.72 -13.27
CA TYR A 460 22.87 17.85 -13.12
C TYR A 460 23.95 18.19 -14.15
N SER A 461 25.21 18.11 -13.74
CA SER A 461 26.35 18.34 -14.62
C SER A 461 26.58 17.15 -15.55
N PRO A 462 27.30 17.36 -16.68
CA PRO A 462 27.77 16.26 -17.53
C PRO A 462 28.52 15.17 -16.75
N GLU A 463 29.30 15.55 -15.75
CA GLU A 463 30.08 14.63 -14.91
C GLU A 463 29.17 13.75 -14.03
N ASP A 464 28.14 14.34 -13.42
CA ASP A 464 27.14 13.61 -12.64
C ASP A 464 26.37 12.62 -13.53
N LEU A 465 25.90 13.08 -14.71
CA LEU A 465 25.18 12.26 -15.67
C LEU A 465 26.03 11.08 -16.18
N LYS A 466 27.31 11.34 -16.49
CA LYS A 466 28.26 10.31 -16.91
C LYS A 466 28.48 9.27 -15.81
N ALA A 467 28.72 9.72 -14.57
CA ALA A 467 28.94 8.82 -13.44
C ALA A 467 27.74 7.91 -13.18
N VAL A 468 26.51 8.42 -13.29
CA VAL A 468 25.29 7.61 -13.17
C VAL A 468 25.18 6.59 -14.31
N GLY A 469 25.45 7.01 -15.55
CA GLY A 469 25.42 6.11 -16.71
C GLY A 469 26.43 4.96 -16.60
N GLU A 470 27.66 5.25 -16.15
CA GLU A 470 28.69 4.24 -15.88
C GLU A 470 28.25 3.24 -14.81
N LEU A 471 27.66 3.71 -13.71
CA LEU A 471 27.14 2.86 -12.64
C LEU A 471 25.99 1.96 -13.10
N ALA A 472 25.08 2.50 -13.93
CA ALA A 472 23.96 1.75 -14.46
C ALA A 472 24.42 0.58 -15.32
N MET A 473 25.44 0.78 -16.16
CA MET A 473 26.07 -0.28 -16.95
C MET A 473 26.86 -1.26 -16.09
N GLU A 474 27.62 -0.77 -15.11
CA GLU A 474 28.43 -1.59 -14.19
C GLU A 474 27.57 -2.57 -13.38
N HIS A 475 26.40 -2.12 -12.92
CA HIS A 475 25.56 -2.87 -11.99
C HIS A 475 24.23 -3.39 -12.58
N GLY A 476 23.91 -3.05 -13.83
CA GLY A 476 22.78 -3.64 -14.54
C GLY A 476 21.39 -3.11 -14.14
N PHE A 477 21.27 -1.83 -13.76
CA PHE A 477 19.98 -1.18 -13.47
C PHE A 477 19.58 -0.16 -14.54
N ALA A 478 18.30 0.23 -14.57
CA ALA A 478 17.79 1.23 -15.52
C ALA A 478 17.86 2.65 -14.95
N VAL A 479 18.10 3.67 -15.78
CA VAL A 479 17.99 5.08 -15.40
C VAL A 479 16.82 5.71 -16.13
N ILE A 480 15.85 6.21 -15.38
CA ILE A 480 14.69 6.93 -15.89
C ILE A 480 15.00 8.42 -15.80
N THR A 481 15.16 9.10 -16.93
CA THR A 481 15.37 10.56 -16.96
C THR A 481 14.03 11.26 -17.20
N ASP A 482 13.50 11.94 -16.19
CA ASP A 482 12.36 12.84 -16.33
C ASP A 482 12.87 14.22 -16.80
N ASP A 483 12.83 14.43 -18.10
CA ASP A 483 13.36 15.59 -18.80
C ASP A 483 12.25 16.58 -19.18
N ILE A 484 11.11 16.55 -18.47
CA ILE A 484 9.92 17.37 -18.78
C ILE A 484 10.16 18.90 -18.72
N TYR A 485 11.29 19.35 -18.16
CA TYR A 485 11.70 20.76 -18.08
C TYR A 485 12.93 21.08 -18.94
N ASP A 486 13.38 20.17 -19.80
CA ASP A 486 14.61 20.23 -20.60
C ASP A 486 14.85 21.58 -21.29
N GLU A 487 13.82 22.17 -21.88
CA GLU A 487 13.89 23.45 -22.59
C GLU A 487 13.91 24.67 -21.64
N ILE A 488 13.35 24.54 -20.44
CA ILE A 488 13.23 25.63 -19.47
C ILE A 488 14.52 25.73 -18.67
N ARG A 489 15.56 26.23 -19.33
CA ARG A 489 16.90 26.45 -18.77
C ARG A 489 17.34 27.91 -18.92
N PHE A 490 18.12 28.36 -17.94
CA PHE A 490 18.59 29.75 -17.84
C PHE A 490 20.11 29.90 -17.98
N ASP A 491 20.85 28.79 -18.07
CA ASP A 491 22.31 28.75 -18.13
C ASP A 491 22.89 28.94 -19.55
N GLY A 492 22.02 29.17 -20.54
CA GLY A 492 22.42 29.34 -21.95
C GLY A 492 22.92 28.06 -22.62
N LYS A 493 22.88 26.92 -21.93
CA LYS A 493 23.26 25.62 -22.48
C LYS A 493 22.08 24.95 -23.17
N LYS A 494 22.39 24.01 -24.07
CA LYS A 494 21.40 23.10 -24.64
C LYS A 494 20.90 22.11 -23.57
N PRO A 495 19.74 21.50 -23.77
CA PRO A 495 19.35 20.32 -23.01
C PRO A 495 20.45 19.25 -22.99
N GLU A 496 20.67 18.61 -21.84
CA GLU A 496 21.65 17.53 -21.67
C GLU A 496 20.94 16.30 -21.11
N ASN A 497 21.35 15.12 -21.59
CA ASN A 497 20.88 13.82 -21.12
C ASN A 497 22.09 12.89 -20.92
N ILE A 498 21.95 11.81 -20.14
CA ILE A 498 22.96 10.75 -19.99
C ILE A 498 23.45 10.28 -21.37
N LEU A 499 22.57 10.08 -22.33
CA LEU A 499 22.93 9.59 -23.65
C LEU A 499 23.69 10.59 -24.53
N SER A 500 23.65 11.87 -24.18
CA SER A 500 24.48 12.89 -24.84
C SER A 500 25.94 12.85 -24.35
N VAL A 501 26.20 12.29 -23.16
CA VAL A 501 27.55 12.19 -22.58
C VAL A 501 28.11 10.76 -22.58
N ILE A 502 27.25 9.75 -22.60
CA ILE A 502 27.61 8.32 -22.64
C ILE A 502 26.63 7.53 -23.54
N PRO A 503 26.74 7.66 -24.87
CA PRO A 503 25.84 6.98 -25.82
C PRO A 503 25.76 5.45 -25.62
N GLU A 504 26.81 4.83 -25.10
CA GLU A 504 26.90 3.40 -24.81
C GLU A 504 25.90 2.95 -23.72
N ALA A 505 25.44 3.86 -22.85
CA ALA A 505 24.46 3.56 -21.80
C ALA A 505 23.01 3.43 -22.33
N ARG A 506 22.80 3.47 -23.65
CA ARG A 506 21.48 3.43 -24.31
C ARG A 506 20.56 2.33 -23.79
N ASP A 507 21.09 1.13 -23.58
CA ASP A 507 20.28 -0.02 -23.14
C ASP A 507 19.80 0.09 -21.69
N HIS A 508 20.32 1.06 -20.94
CA HIS A 508 19.96 1.34 -19.55
C HIS A 508 19.10 2.58 -19.38
N VAL A 509 19.04 3.49 -20.37
CA VAL A 509 18.38 4.79 -20.21
C VAL A 509 16.98 4.80 -20.81
N ILE A 510 16.02 5.30 -20.04
CA ILE A 510 14.65 5.56 -20.43
C ILE A 510 14.39 7.06 -20.30
N VAL A 511 14.27 7.74 -21.43
CA VAL A 511 13.92 9.16 -21.48
C VAL A 511 12.43 9.30 -21.31
N VAL A 512 11.99 10.17 -20.40
CA VAL A 512 10.60 10.55 -20.18
C VAL A 512 10.48 12.06 -20.37
N ASN A 513 9.59 12.49 -21.25
CA ASN A 513 9.39 13.92 -21.54
C ASN A 513 7.93 14.15 -22.02
N GLY A 514 7.59 15.35 -22.48
CA GLY A 514 6.25 15.70 -22.92
C GLY A 514 6.10 17.18 -23.26
N VAL A 515 4.88 17.56 -23.63
CA VAL A 515 4.58 18.92 -24.11
C VAL A 515 4.00 19.83 -23.03
N SER A 516 3.82 19.31 -21.81
CA SER A 516 3.06 19.97 -20.75
C SER A 516 3.67 21.30 -20.29
N LYS A 517 5.00 21.40 -20.23
CA LYS A 517 5.72 22.53 -19.61
C LYS A 517 6.27 23.47 -20.67
N THR A 518 6.98 22.90 -21.62
CA THR A 518 7.58 23.61 -22.76
C THR A 518 6.58 24.38 -23.61
N TYR A 519 5.32 23.92 -23.72
CA TYR A 519 4.30 24.51 -24.58
C TYR A 519 3.02 24.94 -23.84
N ALA A 520 3.06 25.04 -22.50
CA ALA A 520 1.89 25.33 -21.67
C ALA A 520 0.68 24.40 -21.96
N MET A 521 0.94 23.10 -22.17
CA MET A 521 -0.07 22.09 -22.52
C MET A 521 -0.45 21.17 -21.35
N THR A 522 -0.46 21.65 -20.11
CA THR A 522 -0.71 20.81 -18.92
C THR A 522 -2.03 20.05 -18.97
N GLY A 523 -3.10 20.70 -19.42
CA GLY A 523 -4.45 20.14 -19.54
C GLY A 523 -4.67 19.18 -20.72
N TRP A 524 -3.77 19.16 -21.71
CA TRP A 524 -3.88 18.32 -22.92
C TRP A 524 -3.50 16.87 -22.67
N ARG A 525 -2.70 16.65 -21.61
CA ARG A 525 -2.29 15.33 -21.14
C ARG A 525 -1.53 14.53 -22.20
N ILE A 526 -0.45 15.08 -22.77
CA ILE A 526 0.47 14.34 -23.64
C ILE A 526 1.88 14.32 -23.06
N GLY A 527 2.44 13.11 -22.96
CA GLY A 527 3.82 12.84 -22.62
C GLY A 527 4.29 11.59 -23.35
N TYR A 528 5.59 11.33 -23.37
CA TYR A 528 6.17 10.21 -24.08
C TYR A 528 7.41 9.66 -23.37
N MET A 529 7.76 8.41 -23.72
CA MET A 529 9.07 7.85 -23.43
C MET A 529 9.81 7.46 -24.71
N ALA A 530 11.13 7.46 -24.63
CA ALA A 530 12.03 6.79 -25.56
C ALA A 530 13.02 5.91 -24.81
N GLY A 531 13.32 4.71 -25.30
CA GLY A 531 14.23 3.78 -24.64
C GLY A 531 14.22 2.40 -25.28
N PRO A 532 14.81 1.38 -24.62
CA PRO A 532 14.88 0.02 -25.15
C PRO A 532 13.52 -0.51 -25.61
N GLU A 533 13.46 -1.06 -26.83
CA GLU A 533 12.21 -1.53 -27.45
C GLU A 533 11.47 -2.54 -26.56
N SER A 534 12.18 -3.38 -25.82
CA SER A 534 11.61 -4.35 -24.89
C SER A 534 10.79 -3.68 -23.77
N ILE A 535 11.31 -2.59 -23.21
CA ILE A 535 10.66 -1.81 -22.15
C ILE A 535 9.49 -1.01 -22.73
N VAL A 536 9.66 -0.41 -23.90
CA VAL A 536 8.61 0.33 -24.61
C VAL A 536 7.42 -0.58 -24.95
N LYS A 537 7.68 -1.81 -25.40
CA LYS A 537 6.65 -2.83 -25.64
C LYS A 537 5.94 -3.24 -24.36
N ALA A 538 6.67 -3.44 -23.26
CA ALA A 538 6.09 -3.78 -21.96
C ALA A 538 5.21 -2.65 -21.41
N ALA A 539 5.69 -1.41 -21.42
CA ALA A 539 4.93 -0.23 -21.04
C ALA A 539 3.68 -0.03 -21.92
N SER A 540 3.81 -0.24 -23.23
CA SER A 540 2.68 -0.19 -24.17
C SER A 540 1.63 -1.27 -23.87
N LYS A 541 2.05 -2.46 -23.43
CA LYS A 541 1.15 -3.53 -23.00
C LYS A 541 0.37 -3.14 -21.75
N ILE A 542 1.02 -2.53 -20.74
CA ILE A 542 0.34 -1.95 -19.56
C ILE A 542 -0.66 -0.88 -19.99
N GLN A 543 -0.27 0.00 -20.91
CA GLN A 543 -1.14 1.05 -21.43
C GLN A 543 -2.39 0.51 -22.13
N SER A 544 -2.23 -0.57 -22.92
CA SER A 544 -3.35 -1.22 -23.62
C SER A 544 -4.46 -1.73 -22.69
N GLN A 545 -4.09 -2.09 -21.45
CA GLN A 545 -5.01 -2.61 -20.43
C GLN A 545 -5.46 -1.56 -19.42
N SER A 546 -5.02 -0.31 -19.56
CA SER A 546 -5.35 0.78 -18.63
C SER A 546 -6.12 1.91 -19.32
N THR A 547 -5.59 2.47 -20.41
CA THR A 547 -6.20 3.65 -21.06
C THR A 547 -6.41 3.52 -22.56
N SER A 548 -5.95 2.43 -23.20
CA SER A 548 -5.84 2.37 -24.67
C SER A 548 -4.90 3.48 -25.20
N ASN A 549 -5.25 4.21 -26.27
CA ASN A 549 -4.42 5.31 -26.77
C ASN A 549 -4.63 6.64 -26.02
N PRO A 550 -3.63 7.54 -25.97
CA PRO A 550 -3.83 8.91 -25.52
C PRO A 550 -4.78 9.68 -26.45
N ASN A 551 -5.37 10.77 -25.95
CA ASN A 551 -6.38 11.56 -26.66
C ASN A 551 -5.93 11.90 -28.10
N SER A 552 -6.75 11.54 -29.11
CA SER A 552 -6.39 11.65 -30.53
C SER A 552 -6.18 13.10 -30.98
N ILE A 553 -6.97 14.05 -30.46
CA ILE A 553 -6.88 15.48 -30.77
C ILE A 553 -5.60 16.06 -30.16
N ALA A 554 -5.31 15.73 -28.90
CA ALA A 554 -4.10 16.19 -28.22
C ALA A 554 -2.83 15.64 -28.87
N GLN A 555 -2.87 14.44 -29.47
CA GLN A 555 -1.74 13.93 -30.26
C GLN A 555 -1.47 14.80 -31.48
N LYS A 556 -2.49 15.24 -32.23
CA LYS A 556 -2.34 16.19 -33.36
C LYS A 556 -1.80 17.54 -32.91
N ALA A 557 -2.28 18.05 -31.78
CA ALA A 557 -1.75 19.26 -31.16
C ALA A 557 -0.26 19.10 -30.79
N ALA A 558 0.12 17.97 -30.22
CA ALA A 558 1.50 17.69 -29.85
C ALA A 558 2.43 17.54 -31.07
N VAL A 559 1.95 17.02 -32.20
CA VAL A 559 2.70 17.05 -33.47
C VAL A 559 3.02 18.49 -33.84
N ALA A 560 2.01 19.36 -33.87
CA ALA A 560 2.19 20.77 -34.20
C ALA A 560 3.13 21.49 -33.22
N ALA A 561 3.09 21.14 -31.93
CA ALA A 561 4.01 21.68 -30.93
C ALA A 561 5.47 21.32 -31.24
N LEU A 562 5.74 20.07 -31.61
CA LEU A 562 7.10 19.56 -31.83
C LEU A 562 7.68 19.94 -33.20
N THR A 563 6.84 20.10 -34.22
CA THR A 563 7.27 20.37 -35.61
C THR A 563 7.05 21.82 -36.05
N GLY A 564 6.24 22.58 -35.31
CA GLY A 564 5.90 23.96 -35.62
C GLY A 564 6.95 24.99 -35.17
N PRO A 565 6.62 26.29 -35.27
CA PRO A 565 7.49 27.37 -34.80
C PRO A 565 7.79 27.28 -33.30
N GLN A 566 9.08 27.40 -32.95
CA GLN A 566 9.56 27.24 -31.57
C GLN A 566 9.73 28.57 -30.81
N ASP A 567 9.41 29.72 -31.43
CA ASP A 567 9.57 31.06 -30.84
C ASP A 567 8.81 31.25 -29.52
N CYS A 568 7.71 30.51 -29.34
CA CYS A 568 6.93 30.51 -28.10
C CYS A 568 7.77 30.09 -26.88
N ILE A 569 8.71 29.16 -27.04
CA ILE A 569 9.60 28.70 -25.98
C ILE A 569 10.52 29.84 -25.54
N THR A 570 11.12 30.56 -26.49
CA THR A 570 12.01 31.70 -26.21
C THR A 570 11.27 32.80 -25.44
N THR A 571 10.03 33.12 -25.85
CA THR A 571 9.19 34.11 -25.17
C THR A 571 8.91 33.69 -23.71
N MET A 572 8.51 32.44 -23.48
CA MET A 572 8.27 31.93 -22.13
C MET A 572 9.53 31.91 -21.28
N LYS A 573 10.67 31.45 -21.82
CA LYS A 573 11.96 31.44 -21.12
C LYS A 573 12.39 32.84 -20.68
N LYS A 574 12.21 33.85 -21.53
CA LYS A 574 12.54 35.24 -21.19
C LYS A 574 11.70 35.73 -20.00
N ALA A 575 10.40 35.47 -20.01
CA ALA A 575 9.52 35.85 -18.91
C ALA A 575 9.86 35.10 -17.61
N PHE A 576 10.10 33.78 -17.68
CA PHE A 576 10.49 33.00 -16.52
C PHE A 576 11.85 33.44 -15.96
N LEU A 577 12.81 33.83 -16.81
CA LEU A 577 14.10 34.36 -16.35
C LEU A 577 13.92 35.66 -15.56
N GLU A 578 13.09 36.58 -16.04
CA GLU A 578 12.78 37.82 -15.33
C GLU A 578 12.16 37.54 -13.95
N ARG A 579 11.16 36.65 -13.92
CA ARG A 579 10.46 36.22 -12.70
C ARG A 579 11.39 35.52 -11.71
N LYS A 580 12.26 34.63 -12.22
CA LYS A 580 13.30 33.94 -11.46
C LYS A 580 14.26 34.92 -10.79
N ASN A 581 14.79 35.88 -11.58
CA ASN A 581 15.75 36.86 -11.06
C ASN A 581 15.12 37.73 -9.97
N PHE A 582 13.85 38.13 -10.14
CA PHE A 582 13.12 38.87 -9.12
C PHE A 582 12.95 38.05 -7.84
N ILE A 583 12.36 36.84 -7.93
CA ILE A 583 12.04 36.03 -6.74
C ILE A 583 13.31 35.61 -5.98
N THR A 584 14.38 35.23 -6.69
CA THR A 584 15.68 34.88 -6.06
C THR A 584 16.24 36.07 -5.29
N LYS A 585 16.36 37.23 -5.93
CA LYS A 585 16.89 38.45 -5.29
C LYS A 585 16.06 38.87 -4.08
N THR A 586 14.74 38.74 -4.15
CA THR A 586 13.86 39.12 -3.04
C THR A 586 14.00 38.16 -1.87
N LEU A 587 14.08 36.85 -2.10
CA LEU A 587 14.31 35.85 -1.05
C LEU A 587 15.67 36.04 -0.37
N GLU A 588 16.75 36.27 -1.13
CA GLU A 588 18.10 36.54 -0.61
C GLU A 588 18.18 37.79 0.27
N SER A 589 17.23 38.72 0.12
CA SER A 589 17.17 39.93 0.94
C SER A 589 16.43 39.77 2.27
N ILE A 590 15.89 38.58 2.56
CA ILE A 590 15.19 38.28 3.82
C ILE A 590 16.16 37.58 4.77
N ASP A 591 16.45 38.21 5.90
CA ASP A 591 17.35 37.64 6.92
C ASP A 591 16.89 36.26 7.38
N GLY A 592 17.78 35.27 7.29
CA GLY A 592 17.50 33.87 7.66
C GLY A 592 17.05 32.98 6.49
N VAL A 593 16.65 33.55 5.35
CA VAL A 593 16.34 32.77 4.15
C VAL A 593 17.60 32.50 3.36
N THR A 594 17.81 31.24 2.96
CA THR A 594 18.85 30.88 1.98
C THR A 594 18.24 30.08 0.84
N SER A 595 18.76 30.22 -0.37
CA SER A 595 18.27 29.46 -1.53
C SER A 595 19.40 29.15 -2.49
N VAL A 596 19.34 27.98 -3.11
CA VAL A 596 20.15 27.67 -4.28
C VAL A 596 19.50 28.35 -5.49
N GLU A 597 20.30 29.09 -6.27
CA GLU A 597 19.80 29.70 -7.51
C GLU A 597 19.38 28.61 -8.51
N PRO A 598 18.12 28.58 -8.98
CA PRO A 598 17.67 27.58 -9.94
C PRO A 598 18.26 27.85 -11.32
N ALA A 599 18.77 26.78 -11.95
CA ALA A 599 19.31 26.81 -13.31
C ALA A 599 18.25 26.50 -14.39
N GLY A 600 17.09 25.96 -13.98
CA GLY A 600 15.97 25.68 -14.87
C GLY A 600 14.63 25.44 -14.15
N ALA A 601 13.68 24.87 -14.88
CA ALA A 601 12.27 24.73 -14.50
C ALA A 601 11.64 26.10 -14.17
N PHE A 602 10.65 26.12 -13.28
CA PHE A 602 10.01 27.36 -12.81
C PHE A 602 9.71 27.33 -11.30
N TYR A 603 10.64 26.74 -10.54
CA TYR A 603 10.57 26.58 -9.10
C TYR A 603 11.80 27.17 -8.41
N ILE A 604 11.58 27.65 -7.19
CA ILE A 604 12.65 27.96 -6.23
C ILE A 604 12.35 27.23 -4.91
N PHE A 605 13.39 26.77 -4.25
CA PHE A 605 13.31 25.93 -3.06
C PHE A 605 14.17 26.53 -1.94
N PRO A 606 13.73 27.63 -1.30
CA PRO A 606 14.45 28.26 -0.19
C PRO A 606 14.36 27.43 1.10
N ASP A 607 15.46 27.43 1.85
CA ASP A 607 15.55 26.95 3.23
C ASP A 607 14.94 28.00 4.15
N LEU A 608 13.93 27.61 4.92
CA LEU A 608 13.25 28.45 5.92
C LEU A 608 13.43 27.92 7.35
N SER A 609 14.34 26.97 7.55
CA SER A 609 14.52 26.29 8.84
C SER A 609 15.02 27.23 9.96
N SER A 610 15.61 28.38 9.62
CA SER A 610 15.97 29.43 10.60
C SER A 610 14.77 30.04 11.32
N PHE A 611 13.56 29.83 10.81
CA PHE A 611 12.31 30.32 11.40
C PHE A 611 11.61 29.24 12.24
N TYR A 612 12.12 28.01 12.28
CA TYR A 612 11.51 26.94 13.06
C TYR A 612 11.82 27.13 14.55
N GLY A 613 10.85 26.83 15.40
CA GLY A 613 10.86 27.13 16.84
C GLY A 613 10.42 28.56 17.18
N LYS A 614 10.04 29.37 16.20
CA LYS A 614 9.42 30.69 16.39
C LYS A 614 7.90 30.60 16.37
N SER A 615 7.23 31.65 16.84
CA SER A 615 5.76 31.71 16.87
C SER A 615 5.21 33.03 16.35
N ALA A 616 4.00 33.00 15.78
CA ALA A 616 3.19 34.16 15.44
C ALA A 616 1.85 34.11 16.21
N GLY A 617 1.78 34.80 17.35
CA GLY A 617 0.64 34.66 18.27
C GLY A 617 0.61 33.26 18.89
N ASP A 618 -0.48 32.53 18.70
CA ASP A 618 -0.67 31.15 19.18
C ASP A 618 -0.27 30.08 18.15
N ILE A 619 0.34 30.48 17.02
CA ILE A 619 0.78 29.58 15.95
C ILE A 619 2.28 29.32 16.10
N ASP A 620 2.65 28.10 16.47
CA ASP A 620 4.03 27.63 16.53
C ASP A 620 4.47 27.07 15.17
N ILE A 621 5.70 27.39 14.74
CA ILE A 621 6.26 26.90 13.48
C ILE A 621 7.35 25.87 13.77
N ASN A 622 7.07 24.58 13.63
CA ASN A 622 8.04 23.52 13.95
C ASN A 622 8.58 22.77 12.71
N GLY A 623 8.07 23.07 11.52
CA GLY A 623 8.51 22.46 10.27
C GLY A 623 7.84 23.07 9.04
N SER A 624 8.10 22.51 7.85
CA SER A 624 7.59 23.08 6.61
C SER A 624 6.07 23.00 6.48
N LEU A 625 5.42 22.02 7.12
CA LEU A 625 3.94 21.92 7.18
C LEU A 625 3.32 23.10 7.94
N ASP A 626 3.79 23.34 9.18
CA ASP A 626 3.32 24.45 10.01
C ASP A 626 3.57 25.79 9.30
N MET A 627 4.74 25.94 8.66
CA MET A 627 5.06 27.12 7.85
C MET A 627 4.09 27.28 6.67
N ALA A 628 3.77 26.21 5.94
CA ALA A 628 2.84 26.27 4.82
C ALA A 628 1.41 26.65 5.26
N ASP A 629 0.93 26.09 6.37
CA ASP A 629 -0.37 26.43 6.93
C ASP A 629 -0.40 27.87 7.45
N TYR A 630 0.65 28.32 8.16
CA TYR A 630 0.80 29.71 8.59
C TYR A 630 0.78 30.69 7.41
N LEU A 631 1.55 30.41 6.35
CA LEU A 631 1.56 31.26 5.16
C LEU A 631 0.20 31.29 4.46
N LEU A 632 -0.52 30.17 4.41
CA LEU A 632 -1.84 30.11 3.78
C LEU A 632 -2.92 30.83 4.59
N GLU A 633 -2.92 30.67 5.90
CA GLU A 633 -3.98 31.16 6.78
C GLU A 633 -3.76 32.63 7.18
N THR A 634 -2.52 33.03 7.44
CA THR A 634 -2.15 34.38 7.87
C THR A 634 -1.73 35.23 6.68
N ALA A 635 -0.72 34.78 5.92
CA ALA A 635 -0.15 35.57 4.83
C ALA A 635 -0.92 35.44 3.52
N ARG A 636 -1.92 34.55 3.45
CA ARG A 636 -2.71 34.27 2.24
C ARG A 636 -1.85 33.85 1.04
N ILE A 637 -0.77 33.10 1.29
CA ILE A 637 0.12 32.53 0.27
C ILE A 637 -0.04 31.01 0.25
N ALA A 638 -0.36 30.45 -0.91
CA ALA A 638 -0.29 29.02 -1.11
C ALA A 638 1.11 28.63 -1.63
N ALA A 639 1.85 27.84 -0.86
CA ALA A 639 3.15 27.26 -1.21
C ALA A 639 3.19 25.80 -0.74
N VAL A 640 4.15 25.00 -1.26
CA VAL A 640 4.18 23.56 -0.94
C VAL A 640 5.28 23.27 0.10
N PRO A 641 4.98 22.54 1.19
CA PRO A 641 5.93 22.19 2.23
C PRO A 641 7.03 21.26 1.70
N GLY A 642 8.28 21.54 2.06
CA GLY A 642 9.45 20.79 1.65
C GLY A 642 9.42 19.30 2.01
N ILE A 643 8.78 18.94 3.13
CA ILE A 643 8.60 17.53 3.53
C ILE A 643 7.87 16.71 2.46
N ALA A 644 7.01 17.34 1.64
CA ALA A 644 6.34 16.65 0.53
C ALA A 644 7.32 16.19 -0.57
N PHE A 645 8.52 16.77 -0.60
CA PHE A 645 9.61 16.46 -1.53
C PHE A 645 10.79 15.76 -0.83
N GLY A 646 10.64 15.41 0.46
CA GLY A 646 11.63 14.69 1.25
C GLY A 646 12.61 15.56 2.06
N ASP A 647 12.45 16.89 2.09
CA ASP A 647 13.33 17.77 2.88
C ASP A 647 12.53 18.85 3.62
N ASP A 648 12.34 18.66 4.92
CA ASP A 648 11.46 19.49 5.76
C ASP A 648 12.01 20.89 6.06
N ARG A 649 13.27 21.17 5.70
CA ARG A 649 13.87 22.51 5.91
C ARG A 649 13.34 23.55 4.92
N PHE A 650 12.85 23.08 3.78
CA PHE A 650 12.60 23.91 2.61
C PHE A 650 11.11 24.14 2.35
N MET A 651 10.82 25.08 1.47
CA MET A 651 9.49 25.32 0.89
C MET A 651 9.61 25.45 -0.62
N ARG A 652 8.65 24.94 -1.39
CA ARG A 652 8.62 25.16 -2.85
C ARG A 652 7.68 26.30 -3.22
N PHE A 653 8.23 27.28 -3.91
CA PHE A 653 7.48 28.34 -4.60
C PHE A 653 7.62 28.18 -6.11
N SER A 654 6.51 28.32 -6.83
CA SER A 654 6.52 28.43 -8.29
C SER A 654 6.39 29.88 -8.71
N TYR A 655 7.22 30.28 -9.67
CA TYR A 655 7.15 31.58 -10.34
C TYR A 655 6.53 31.47 -11.74
N ALA A 656 5.69 30.45 -11.96
CA ALA A 656 4.91 30.27 -13.17
C ALA A 656 3.57 31.04 -13.12
N THR A 657 3.64 32.32 -12.74
CA THR A 657 2.49 33.22 -12.62
C THR A 657 2.93 34.65 -12.95
N ASP A 658 1.97 35.58 -13.04
CA ASP A 658 2.22 36.98 -13.34
C ASP A 658 3.20 37.63 -12.36
N MET A 659 4.02 38.55 -12.86
CA MET A 659 5.03 39.25 -12.04
C MET A 659 4.40 39.96 -10.84
N THR A 660 3.22 40.57 -11.02
CA THR A 660 2.50 41.27 -9.94
C THR A 660 2.09 40.33 -8.81
N VAL A 661 1.73 39.07 -9.12
CA VAL A 661 1.40 38.05 -8.12
C VAL A 661 2.66 37.61 -7.37
N ILE A 662 3.80 37.52 -8.06
CA ILE A 662 5.10 37.19 -7.45
C ILE A 662 5.55 38.31 -6.52
N GLU A 663 5.50 39.57 -6.98
CA GLU A 663 5.83 40.76 -6.17
C GLU A 663 5.00 40.80 -4.88
N GLU A 664 3.68 40.68 -5.00
CA GLU A 664 2.77 40.67 -3.86
C GLU A 664 3.04 39.47 -2.93
N GLY A 665 3.24 38.28 -3.50
CA GLY A 665 3.57 37.08 -2.73
C GLY A 665 4.86 37.23 -1.93
N MET A 666 5.90 37.81 -2.51
CA MET A 666 7.17 38.03 -1.83
C MET A 666 7.10 39.13 -0.77
N ASN A 667 6.30 40.19 -1.00
CA ASN A 667 6.04 41.21 0.01
C ASN A 667 5.32 40.61 1.22
N ARG A 668 4.26 39.82 1.00
CA ARG A 668 3.53 39.11 2.07
C ARG A 668 4.42 38.13 2.80
N LEU A 669 5.27 37.39 2.08
CA LEU A 669 6.19 36.42 2.66
C LEU A 669 7.18 37.12 3.61
N ARG A 670 7.79 38.22 3.17
CA ARG A 670 8.70 39.02 4.01
C ARG A 670 8.03 39.45 5.31
N SER A 671 6.87 40.10 5.22
CA SER A 671 6.15 40.58 6.41
C SER A 671 5.74 39.43 7.34
N ALA A 672 5.34 38.28 6.78
CA ALA A 672 4.96 37.11 7.56
C ALA A 672 6.16 36.49 8.31
N LEU A 673 7.33 36.44 7.68
CA LEU A 673 8.56 35.91 8.29
C LEU A 673 9.13 36.88 9.35
N GLU A 674 9.08 38.18 9.12
CA GLU A 674 9.51 39.23 10.07
C GLU A 674 8.63 39.27 11.34
N ALA A 675 7.37 38.82 11.25
CA ALA A 675 6.44 38.79 12.37
C ALA A 675 6.69 37.62 13.36
N LEU A 676 7.48 36.62 12.97
CA LEU A 676 7.80 35.45 13.80
C LEU A 676 8.82 35.82 14.90
N LYS A 677 8.50 35.50 16.15
CA LYS A 677 9.31 35.83 17.34
C LYS A 677 10.03 34.63 17.92
#